data_AF-A0A088F243-F1
#
_entry.id   AF-A0A088F243-F1
#
_cell.length_a   1.000
_cell.length_b   1.000
_cell.length_c   1.000
_cell.angle_alpha   90.00
_cell.angle_beta   90.00
_cell.angle_gamma   90.00
#
_symmetry.space_group_name_H-M   'P 1'
#
loop_
_entity.id
_entity.type
_entity.pdbx_description
1 polymer ?
#
loop_
_entity_poly.entity_id
_entity_poly.type
_entity_poly.pdbx_seq_one_letter_code
_entity_poly.pdbx_strand_id
1 'polypeptide(L)'
;MNKRKKMNAWGLLCCLMTTVFQLQAQDRKAPAYPLITHNPNFSIWSTTDQLNASTTQHWTGADHSLLGLINVDGNIYRFLGKEEPNYKTILSTSEDKPYSVQYTETKPNSEWSSLGYKANDWKSGTSPIGDDEKNVKTLWKSDDVWVRRTFNIANPANINELFLKMNHDDNIEVFLNGKMVYEKTGWTNSFQYLPINKADLKVGENVIAIKLANTAGGRFLDFGLVDRLKETGPKIQAAVQKNVEVTATQTIYNFEAGKVNLKLTFTSPLLMDDLSLLSRPVSYITYSVKANDGKKHAVKVLLGASSNIAVYNPAQEVTAEKYTTDKLSILKTGTTEQPVLQKGADDMRIDWGYFYVAAPKVFGAEQFITPLASAIDHFRKGSSLSTASKGYSLSLNTVIPFGTVGNLEVERFIELGYDEIYAVQYFKSNLRPWWNNSGKETMENQLAIAAREYQSVMNKCSAFDKEVYSDAVKSGGHEYAHLTALAYRQSIAAHTLVQSPKHELLWLSKENNSGGFINTVDVTYPSAPLYLIYNPELLKGMLNGIFYFSESGQYPHPWAAHDLGTYPLANGQTYGEPMPVEESGNMIILTAAITKVQHDASYAKKHWKTLTTWVNYLVQEGFDPKTQLCTDDFAGHLARNANLSVKAIVAIASYAQMAEELGETETAKEYRAIAEGMVPKWIELTDAGDHYALTFDDKNTWSQKYNLIWDKVLGLNLFPQKVYDTEIKYYLTKQNKFGIPLDSRKAYTKNDWILWTATFAPTSQEFEALVKPVYRHAVETESRVPLNDFYDSNTGIRENFKARSVVGGFYMKLLSDKLQMNN
;
A
#
# COMPACT_ATOMS: atom_id res chain seq x y z
N MET A 1 10.56 -17.94 84.38
CA MET A 1 9.75 -17.33 85.47
C MET A 1 8.87 -16.24 84.87
N ASN A 2 7.53 -16.38 85.02
CA ASN A 2 6.48 -15.36 85.16
C ASN A 2 6.66 -13.95 84.51
N LYS A 3 5.68 -13.30 83.86
CA LYS A 3 4.23 -13.51 83.68
C LYS A 3 3.73 -12.47 82.65
N ARG A 4 3.05 -12.97 81.62
CA ARG A 4 1.74 -12.58 81.02
C ARG A 4 1.20 -11.13 81.04
N LYS A 5 0.54 -10.84 79.88
CA LYS A 5 -0.73 -10.10 79.59
C LYS A 5 -0.45 -8.91 78.67
N LYS A 6 -1.19 -8.61 77.62
CA LYS A 6 -2.42 -9.11 76.96
C LYS A 6 -2.42 -8.36 75.61
N MET A 7 -2.88 -8.96 74.51
CA MET A 7 -3.90 -8.33 73.65
C MET A 7 -4.29 -9.27 72.51
N ASN A 8 -5.60 -9.42 72.40
CA ASN A 8 -6.31 -10.25 71.45
C ASN A 8 -6.32 -9.62 70.06
N ALA A 9 -6.34 -10.50 69.06
CA ALA A 9 -7.07 -10.44 67.81
C ALA A 9 -7.66 -9.08 67.41
N TRP A 10 -7.15 -8.54 66.31
CA TRP A 10 -7.90 -8.02 65.15
C TRP A 10 -6.89 -7.72 64.04
N GLY A 11 -6.98 -8.43 62.91
CA GLY A 11 -6.04 -8.26 61.81
C GLY A 11 -6.07 -9.40 60.81
N LEU A 12 -7.27 -9.80 60.37
CA LEU A 12 -7.45 -10.78 59.30
C LEU A 12 -8.56 -10.27 58.38
N LEU A 13 -8.35 -9.08 57.79
CA LEU A 13 -9.14 -8.58 56.67
C LEU A 13 -8.44 -7.39 56.00
N CYS A 14 -7.43 -7.68 55.18
CA CYS A 14 -7.04 -6.81 54.08
C CYS A 14 -6.72 -7.70 52.89
N CYS A 15 -7.78 -8.04 52.15
CA CYS A 15 -7.70 -8.46 50.76
C CYS A 15 -6.89 -7.41 49.98
N LEU A 16 -5.62 -7.71 49.69
CA LEU A 16 -4.91 -7.09 48.58
C LEU A 16 -5.52 -7.65 47.29
N MET A 17 -6.63 -7.05 46.85
CA MET A 17 -6.96 -7.01 45.43
C MET A 17 -5.92 -6.13 44.74
N THR A 18 -4.77 -6.69 44.40
CA THR A 18 -3.95 -6.17 43.31
C THR A 18 -4.63 -6.59 42.02
N THR A 19 -5.61 -5.80 41.57
CA THR A 19 -6.08 -5.85 40.19
C THR A 19 -4.90 -5.47 39.30
N VAL A 20 -4.21 -6.48 38.77
CA VAL A 20 -3.33 -6.35 37.63
C VAL A 20 -4.22 -5.85 36.48
N PHE A 21 -4.13 -4.56 36.16
CA PHE A 21 -4.60 -4.07 34.88
C PHE A 21 -3.73 -4.74 33.82
N GLN A 22 -4.17 -5.91 33.33
CA GLN A 22 -3.75 -6.36 32.02
C GLN A 22 -4.26 -5.30 31.05
N LEU A 23 -3.36 -4.43 30.61
CA LEU A 23 -3.50 -3.74 29.34
C LEU A 23 -3.73 -4.85 28.33
N GLN A 24 -4.99 -5.09 27.95
CA GLN A 24 -5.30 -5.91 26.79
C GLN A 24 -4.77 -5.14 25.58
N ALA A 25 -3.52 -5.40 25.22
CA ALA A 25 -3.06 -5.10 23.88
C ALA A 25 -3.97 -5.88 22.93
N GLN A 26 -4.64 -5.17 22.04
CA GLN A 26 -5.41 -5.82 20.99
C GLN A 26 -4.48 -6.68 20.15
N ASP A 27 -4.87 -7.93 19.88
CA ASP A 27 -4.11 -8.79 18.97
C ASP A 27 -4.08 -8.16 17.58
N ARG A 28 -2.86 -7.93 17.07
CA ARG A 28 -2.62 -7.46 15.70
C ARG A 28 -3.28 -8.42 14.71
N LYS A 29 -4.00 -7.87 13.71
CA LYS A 29 -4.62 -8.66 12.64
C LYS A 29 -4.00 -8.41 11.26
N ALA A 30 -3.28 -7.31 11.08
CA ALA A 30 -2.66 -6.96 9.81
C ALA A 30 -1.39 -6.12 10.01
N PRO A 31 -0.47 -6.08 9.03
CA PRO A 31 0.67 -5.16 9.05
C PRO A 31 0.21 -3.71 8.87
N ALA A 32 -0.83 -3.48 8.06
CA ALA A 32 -1.62 -2.26 8.00
C ALA A 32 -3.07 -2.61 7.62
N TYR A 33 -4.01 -1.79 8.05
CA TYR A 33 -5.45 -2.02 7.90
C TYR A 33 -5.99 -1.18 6.73
N PRO A 34 -6.56 -1.78 5.68
CA PRO A 34 -7.15 -1.04 4.57
C PRO A 34 -8.43 -0.33 5.04
N LEU A 35 -8.47 1.00 4.96
CA LEU A 35 -9.67 1.76 5.32
C LEU A 35 -10.46 2.06 4.05
N ILE A 36 -9.88 2.84 3.15
CA ILE A 36 -10.48 3.20 1.87
C ILE A 36 -9.50 2.77 0.79
N THR A 37 -9.82 1.76 0.00
CA THR A 37 -8.89 1.22 -1.02
C THR A 37 -9.68 0.96 -2.29
N HIS A 38 -9.49 1.79 -3.32
CA HIS A 38 -10.25 1.70 -4.56
C HIS A 38 -9.35 1.48 -5.78
N ASN A 39 -8.31 2.30 -5.92
CA ASN A 39 -7.32 2.23 -6.98
C ASN A 39 -5.96 2.76 -6.45
N PRO A 40 -4.88 2.83 -7.27
CA PRO A 40 -3.55 3.22 -6.78
C PRO A 40 -3.48 4.62 -6.17
N ASN A 41 -4.46 5.49 -6.47
CA ASN A 41 -4.50 6.88 -6.05
C ASN A 41 -5.44 7.10 -4.85
N PHE A 42 -6.63 6.49 -4.87
CA PHE A 42 -7.62 6.58 -3.82
C PHE A 42 -7.47 5.43 -2.82
N SER A 43 -6.45 5.57 -1.96
CA SER A 43 -5.99 4.55 -1.03
C SER A 43 -5.63 5.16 0.34
N ILE A 44 -6.21 4.65 1.43
CA ILE A 44 -6.07 5.16 2.80
C ILE A 44 -6.05 3.97 3.77
N TRP A 45 -5.04 3.96 4.64
CA TRP A 45 -4.68 2.86 5.52
C TRP A 45 -4.45 3.34 6.95
N SER A 46 -4.67 2.45 7.92
CA SER A 46 -4.13 2.61 9.27
C SER A 46 -2.87 1.74 9.42
N THR A 47 -1.76 2.35 9.81
CA THR A 47 -0.48 1.65 10.06
C THR A 47 -0.30 1.26 11.53
N THR A 48 -1.33 1.46 12.37
CA THR A 48 -1.30 1.11 13.80
C THR A 48 -2.45 0.18 14.16
N ASP A 49 -2.26 -0.62 15.21
CA ASP A 49 -3.28 -1.56 15.69
C ASP A 49 -4.46 -0.85 16.36
N GLN A 50 -4.28 0.40 16.78
CA GLN A 50 -5.31 1.28 17.32
C GLN A 50 -5.60 2.40 16.32
N LEU A 51 -6.81 2.46 15.76
CA LEU A 51 -7.17 3.38 14.67
C LEU A 51 -6.99 4.87 15.04
N ASN A 52 -7.02 5.21 16.33
CA ASN A 52 -6.87 6.57 16.85
C ASN A 52 -5.44 6.90 17.36
N ALA A 53 -4.45 6.04 17.07
CA ALA A 53 -3.07 6.20 17.53
C ALA A 53 -2.15 6.93 16.55
N SER A 54 -2.45 6.92 15.25
CA SER A 54 -1.68 7.60 14.21
C SER A 54 -2.58 8.29 13.19
N THR A 55 -2.01 9.21 12.41
CA THR A 55 -2.64 9.71 11.19
C THR A 55 -2.82 8.55 10.21
N THR A 56 -3.91 8.57 9.43
CA THR A 56 -4.12 7.61 8.35
C THR A 56 -3.27 7.98 7.14
N GLN A 57 -2.80 6.97 6.41
CA GLN A 57 -1.78 7.14 5.39
C GLN A 57 -2.20 6.54 4.06
N HIS A 58 -1.72 7.13 2.97
CA HIS A 58 -1.69 6.48 1.67
C HIS A 58 -0.72 5.28 1.72
N TRP A 59 -0.82 4.34 0.78
CA TRP A 59 0.13 3.21 0.74
C TRP A 59 1.59 3.66 0.58
N THR A 60 1.81 4.85 0.00
CA THR A 60 3.13 5.50 -0.11
C THR A 60 3.71 5.89 1.25
N GLY A 61 2.90 5.98 2.30
CA GLY A 61 3.28 6.43 3.64
C GLY A 61 3.08 7.93 3.87
N ALA A 62 2.57 8.66 2.87
CA ALA A 62 2.17 10.05 3.05
C ALA A 62 0.83 10.15 3.77
N ASP A 63 0.65 11.22 4.52
CA ASP A 63 -0.55 11.43 5.32
C ASP A 63 -1.75 11.73 4.44
N HIS A 64 -2.72 10.81 4.46
CA HIS A 64 -4.06 10.96 3.90
C HIS A 64 -5.02 11.01 5.09
N SER A 65 -4.93 12.11 5.84
CA SER A 65 -5.53 12.24 7.17
C SER A 65 -7.06 12.19 7.12
N LEU A 66 -7.63 11.21 7.82
CA LEU A 66 -9.01 11.13 8.24
C LEU A 66 -9.02 11.23 9.77
N LEU A 67 -9.82 12.14 10.30
CA LEU A 67 -9.98 12.39 11.73
C LEU A 67 -11.44 12.19 12.13
N GLY A 68 -11.68 11.33 13.13
CA GLY A 68 -13.03 11.05 13.63
C GLY A 68 -13.19 11.34 15.12
N LEU A 69 -14.17 12.17 15.45
CA LEU A 69 -14.55 12.50 16.83
C LEU A 69 -16.03 12.20 17.08
N ILE A 70 -16.36 11.68 18.26
CA ILE A 70 -17.74 11.51 18.72
C ILE A 70 -17.95 12.34 19.98
N ASN A 71 -19.04 13.11 20.00
CA ASN A 71 -19.49 13.85 21.17
C ASN A 71 -20.66 13.10 21.83
N VAL A 72 -20.55 12.84 23.13
CA VAL A 72 -21.56 12.16 23.96
C VAL A 72 -21.83 13.03 25.18
N ASP A 73 -23.01 13.64 25.22
CA ASP A 73 -23.42 14.58 26.28
C ASP A 73 -22.38 15.69 26.55
N GLY A 74 -21.74 16.21 25.51
CA GLY A 74 -20.70 17.25 25.62
C GLY A 74 -19.27 16.73 25.77
N ASN A 75 -19.07 15.44 26.07
CA ASN A 75 -17.74 14.83 26.16
C ASN A 75 -17.28 14.34 24.79
N ILE A 76 -16.04 14.66 24.40
CA ILE A 76 -15.51 14.35 23.06
C ILE A 76 -14.51 13.20 23.15
N TYR A 77 -14.69 12.19 22.30
CA TYR A 77 -13.82 11.03 22.16
C TYR A 77 -13.29 10.92 20.71
N ARG A 78 -12.00 10.67 20.53
CA ARG A 78 -11.38 10.39 19.22
C ARG A 78 -11.37 8.90 18.95
N PHE A 79 -11.95 8.49 17.84
CA PHE A 79 -12.02 7.08 17.41
C PHE A 79 -11.24 6.80 16.12
N LEU A 80 -10.94 7.82 15.32
CA LEU A 80 -10.22 7.67 14.05
C LEU A 80 -9.14 8.74 13.91
N GLY A 81 -7.96 8.30 13.51
CA GLY A 81 -6.83 9.16 13.22
C GLY A 81 -6.21 9.79 14.47
N LYS A 82 -5.17 10.56 14.24
CA LYS A 82 -4.56 11.43 15.23
C LYS A 82 -4.51 12.85 14.68
N GLU A 83 -4.63 13.81 15.58
CA GLU A 83 -4.45 15.21 15.23
C GLU A 83 -3.00 15.46 14.81
N GLU A 84 -2.82 16.12 13.66
CA GLU A 84 -1.51 16.64 13.26
C GLU A 84 -1.10 17.74 14.24
N PRO A 85 0.12 17.70 14.80
CA PRO A 85 0.57 18.76 15.68
C PRO A 85 0.58 20.10 14.95
N ASN A 86 0.00 21.13 15.58
CA ASN A 86 0.04 22.48 15.04
C ASN A 86 1.40 23.12 15.32
N TYR A 87 2.13 23.46 14.26
CA TYR A 87 3.44 24.08 14.35
C TYR A 87 3.40 25.53 13.86
N LYS A 88 3.99 26.43 14.63
CA LYS A 88 4.25 27.81 14.23
C LYS A 88 5.71 27.96 13.81
N THR A 89 5.96 28.42 12.58
CA THR A 89 7.32 28.67 12.09
C THR A 89 8.05 29.70 12.94
N ILE A 90 9.23 29.33 13.44
CA ILE A 90 10.20 30.22 14.11
C ILE A 90 11.28 30.62 13.11
N LEU A 91 11.84 29.64 12.40
CA LEU A 91 12.84 29.80 11.36
C LEU A 91 12.42 28.98 10.14
N SER A 92 12.18 29.67 9.01
CA SER A 92 11.59 29.07 7.81
C SER A 92 12.49 28.03 7.14
N THR A 93 11.89 26.97 6.62
CA THR A 93 12.48 26.03 5.64
C THR A 93 12.23 26.52 4.21
N SER A 94 12.78 25.83 3.19
CA SER A 94 12.51 26.20 1.80
C SER A 94 11.06 25.91 1.38
N GLU A 95 10.35 25.03 2.11
CA GLU A 95 8.90 24.83 1.95
C GLU A 95 8.10 26.09 2.27
N ASP A 96 8.59 26.94 3.18
CA ASP A 96 7.93 28.21 3.49
C ASP A 96 8.36 29.30 2.48
N LYS A 97 9.68 29.43 2.29
CA LYS A 97 10.32 30.36 1.35
C LYS A 97 11.81 30.09 1.22
N PRO A 98 12.43 30.39 0.06
CA PRO A 98 13.89 30.35 -0.08
C PRO A 98 14.59 31.17 0.99
N TYR A 99 15.71 30.66 1.50
CA TYR A 99 16.55 31.35 2.49
C TYR A 99 18.03 31.11 2.21
N SER A 100 18.86 32.02 2.70
CA SER A 100 20.31 31.94 2.54
C SER A 100 21.00 31.31 3.75
N VAL A 101 22.10 30.63 3.48
CA VAL A 101 23.02 30.07 4.47
C VAL A 101 24.47 30.36 4.07
N GLN A 102 25.36 30.34 5.05
CA GLN A 102 26.80 30.30 4.79
C GLN A 102 27.28 28.85 4.79
N TYR A 103 28.18 28.48 3.90
CA TYR A 103 28.71 27.12 3.86
C TYR A 103 30.18 27.04 3.43
N THR A 104 30.85 25.95 3.83
CA THR A 104 32.19 25.57 3.36
C THR A 104 32.25 24.06 3.17
N GLU A 105 33.07 23.62 2.22
CA GLU A 105 33.36 22.21 1.93
C GLU A 105 34.77 21.82 2.44
N THR A 106 35.43 22.74 3.15
CA THR A 106 36.72 22.54 3.78
C THR A 106 36.55 22.61 5.28
N LYS A 107 37.15 21.65 6.00
CA LYS A 107 37.04 21.53 7.45
C LYS A 107 37.41 22.86 8.14
N PRO A 108 36.46 23.50 8.85
CA PRO A 108 36.72 24.75 9.56
C PRO A 108 37.45 24.48 10.88
N ASN A 109 37.95 25.55 11.52
CA ASN A 109 38.60 25.48 12.83
C ASN A 109 37.63 24.99 13.94
N SER A 110 38.20 24.54 15.08
CA SER A 110 37.44 24.32 16.31
C SER A 110 36.74 25.62 16.71
N GLU A 111 35.48 25.57 17.13
CA GLU A 111 34.55 26.70 17.42
C GLU A 111 33.63 27.16 16.29
N TRP A 112 33.70 26.57 15.08
CA TRP A 112 32.86 26.96 13.93
C TRP A 112 31.34 26.95 14.20
N SER A 113 30.87 26.11 15.12
CA SER A 113 29.46 25.98 15.48
C SER A 113 28.96 27.04 16.47
N SER A 114 29.87 27.81 17.08
CA SER A 114 29.54 28.82 18.08
C SER A 114 28.94 30.09 17.47
N LEU A 115 28.20 30.86 18.27
CA LEU A 115 27.65 32.16 17.86
C LEU A 115 28.75 33.20 17.57
N GLY A 116 29.87 33.14 18.31
CA GLY A 116 30.97 34.08 18.17
C GLY A 116 31.78 33.91 16.88
N TYR A 117 31.70 32.73 16.23
CA TYR A 117 32.50 32.44 15.05
C TYR A 117 32.12 33.32 13.85
N LYS A 118 33.12 33.90 13.19
CA LYS A 118 32.96 34.76 12.01
C LYS A 118 33.33 33.99 10.75
N ALA A 119 32.32 33.55 10.00
CA ALA A 119 32.48 32.80 8.76
C ALA A 119 32.65 33.74 7.55
N ASN A 120 33.65 34.63 7.62
CA ASN A 120 33.90 35.62 6.56
C ASN A 120 34.51 35.00 5.29
N ASP A 121 35.12 33.83 5.44
CA ASP A 121 35.78 33.02 4.41
C ASP A 121 34.85 31.97 3.79
N TRP A 122 33.61 31.85 4.29
CA TRP A 122 32.63 30.88 3.81
C TRP A 122 31.86 31.42 2.60
N LYS A 123 31.42 30.49 1.73
CA LYS A 123 30.53 30.80 0.62
C LYS A 123 29.12 31.12 1.14
N SER A 124 28.32 31.79 0.32
CA SER A 124 26.88 31.98 0.56
C SER A 124 26.09 31.15 -0.46
N GLY A 125 25.02 30.49 0.00
CA GLY A 125 24.16 29.65 -0.82
C GLY A 125 22.70 29.84 -0.45
N THR A 126 21.81 29.51 -1.39
CA THR A 126 20.36 29.44 -1.16
C THR A 126 19.97 27.98 -0.90
N SER A 127 19.19 27.72 0.14
CA SER A 127 18.65 26.39 0.43
C SER A 127 17.47 26.02 -0.50
N PRO A 128 17.20 24.73 -0.76
CA PRO A 128 17.96 23.56 -0.28
C PRO A 128 19.37 23.46 -0.89
N ILE A 129 20.28 22.79 -0.17
CA ILE A 129 21.63 22.47 -0.65
C ILE A 129 21.69 20.96 -0.95
N GLY A 130 22.33 20.56 -2.06
CA GLY A 130 22.53 19.15 -2.38
C GLY A 130 23.17 18.94 -3.75
N ASP A 131 23.08 17.75 -4.33
CA ASP A 131 23.70 17.42 -5.63
C ASP A 131 22.72 17.31 -6.81
N ASP A 132 21.42 17.24 -6.55
CA ASP A 132 20.39 17.23 -7.59
C ASP A 132 20.00 18.64 -8.04
N GLU A 133 20.56 19.08 -9.17
CA GLU A 133 20.32 20.37 -9.81
C GLU A 133 18.84 20.73 -10.02
N LYS A 134 17.94 19.73 -10.11
CA LYS A 134 16.50 19.99 -10.30
C LYS A 134 15.82 20.42 -9.00
N ASN A 135 16.30 19.92 -7.87
CA ASN A 135 15.61 20.00 -6.58
C ASN A 135 16.30 20.93 -5.58
N VAL A 136 17.54 21.36 -5.84
CA VAL A 136 18.32 22.21 -4.94
C VAL A 136 18.61 23.58 -5.55
N LYS A 137 18.97 24.55 -4.70
CA LYS A 137 19.35 25.90 -5.13
C LYS A 137 20.83 26.20 -4.98
N THR A 138 21.56 25.37 -4.23
CA THR A 138 23.03 25.40 -4.12
C THR A 138 23.58 24.00 -4.29
N LEU A 139 24.58 23.84 -5.16
CA LEU A 139 25.22 22.56 -5.39
C LEU A 139 26.31 22.26 -4.37
N TRP A 140 26.30 21.04 -3.85
CA TRP A 140 27.33 20.46 -3.00
C TRP A 140 27.61 19.03 -3.48
N LYS A 141 28.87 18.70 -3.79
CA LYS A 141 29.27 17.40 -4.33
C LYS A 141 30.48 16.77 -3.62
N SER A 142 31.04 17.43 -2.60
CA SER A 142 32.15 16.90 -1.81
C SER A 142 31.66 15.93 -0.73
N ASP A 143 32.60 15.33 0.00
CA ASP A 143 32.32 14.37 1.07
C ASP A 143 31.78 15.05 2.34
N ASP A 144 32.17 16.29 2.61
CA ASP A 144 31.70 17.02 3.80
C ASP A 144 31.19 18.41 3.43
N VAL A 145 30.15 18.87 4.14
CA VAL A 145 29.75 20.29 4.15
C VAL A 145 29.48 20.77 5.55
N TRP A 146 29.94 21.98 5.84
CA TRP A 146 29.61 22.74 7.03
C TRP A 146 28.72 23.90 6.65
N VAL A 147 27.57 24.03 7.30
CA VAL A 147 26.54 25.03 6.98
C VAL A 147 26.20 25.82 8.24
N ARG A 148 26.00 27.14 8.11
CA ARG A 148 25.63 28.05 9.19
C ARG A 148 24.49 28.97 8.77
N ARG A 149 23.56 29.21 9.69
CA ARG A 149 22.46 30.15 9.54
C ARG A 149 22.21 30.90 10.84
N THR A 150 22.32 32.22 10.80
CA THR A 150 21.97 33.08 11.93
C THR A 150 20.51 33.53 11.87
N PHE A 151 19.91 33.77 13.04
CA PHE A 151 18.53 34.20 13.17
C PHE A 151 18.32 34.90 14.51
N ASN A 152 17.22 35.67 14.64
CA ASN A 152 16.89 36.41 15.86
C ASN A 152 15.65 35.85 16.55
N ILE A 153 15.71 35.74 17.88
CA ILE A 153 14.57 35.37 18.74
C ILE A 153 14.29 36.50 19.72
N ALA A 154 13.11 37.10 19.63
CA ALA A 154 12.72 38.20 20.52
C ALA A 154 12.47 37.73 21.96
N ASN A 155 11.77 36.60 22.13
CA ASN A 155 11.47 36.04 23.45
C ASN A 155 11.33 34.51 23.39
N PRO A 156 12.37 33.75 23.77
CA PRO A 156 12.33 32.28 23.81
C PRO A 156 11.25 31.73 24.76
N ALA A 157 10.83 32.48 25.78
CA ALA A 157 9.82 32.03 26.73
C ALA A 157 8.42 31.88 26.10
N ASN A 158 8.15 32.53 24.97
CA ASN A 158 6.88 32.42 24.25
C ASN A 158 6.77 31.14 23.40
N ILE A 159 7.88 30.41 23.23
CA ILE A 159 7.89 29.13 22.53
C ILE A 159 7.37 28.07 23.51
N ASN A 160 6.34 27.34 23.12
CA ASN A 160 5.79 26.25 23.93
C ASN A 160 6.77 25.06 23.95
N GLU A 161 6.99 24.43 22.79
CA GLU A 161 7.94 23.33 22.61
C GLU A 161 8.73 23.55 21.31
N LEU A 162 10.06 23.58 21.39
CA LEU A 162 10.92 23.85 20.25
C LEU A 162 11.24 22.57 19.48
N PHE A 163 11.06 22.60 18.17
CA PHE A 163 11.41 21.50 17.27
C PHE A 163 12.33 21.98 16.15
N LEU A 164 13.32 21.15 15.83
CA LEU A 164 14.11 21.22 14.60
C LEU A 164 13.31 20.55 13.48
N LYS A 165 12.90 21.34 12.48
CA LYS A 165 12.27 20.85 11.25
C LYS A 165 13.37 20.63 10.22
N MET A 166 13.65 19.39 9.82
CA MET A 166 14.83 19.10 8.98
C MET A 166 14.63 17.92 8.03
N ASN A 167 15.14 18.06 6.81
CA ASN A 167 15.34 16.97 5.85
C ASN A 167 16.82 16.96 5.45
N HIS A 168 17.47 15.80 5.55
CA HIS A 168 18.88 15.64 5.21
C HIS A 168 19.16 14.30 4.55
N ASP A 169 20.14 14.28 3.65
CA ASP A 169 20.76 13.05 3.18
C ASP A 169 22.11 12.87 3.89
N ASP A 170 22.41 11.64 4.28
CA ASP A 170 23.63 11.23 4.98
C ASP A 170 23.84 11.74 6.44
N ASN A 171 24.97 11.31 7.02
CA ASN A 171 25.29 11.48 8.44
C ASN A 171 25.37 12.96 8.84
N ILE A 172 24.67 13.34 9.91
CA ILE A 172 24.49 14.74 10.30
C ILE A 172 24.81 15.00 11.78
N GLU A 173 25.44 16.15 12.03
CA GLU A 173 25.64 16.73 13.37
C GLU A 173 25.08 18.17 13.36
N VAL A 174 24.16 18.47 14.28
CA VAL A 174 23.48 19.78 14.36
C VAL A 174 23.79 20.45 15.69
N PHE A 175 24.17 21.71 15.61
CA PHE A 175 24.51 22.56 16.74
C PHE A 175 23.62 23.79 16.78
N LEU A 176 23.18 24.17 17.98
CA LEU A 176 22.51 25.42 18.28
C LEU A 176 23.39 26.21 19.24
N ASN A 177 23.86 27.39 18.80
CA ASN A 177 24.73 28.26 19.59
C ASN A 177 26.01 27.57 20.11
N GLY A 178 26.57 26.62 19.35
CA GLY A 178 27.76 25.84 19.71
C GLY A 178 27.47 24.56 20.49
N LYS A 179 26.24 24.34 20.98
CA LYS A 179 25.84 23.11 21.68
C LYS A 179 25.24 22.13 20.68
N MET A 180 25.71 20.88 20.69
CA MET A 180 25.11 19.81 19.88
C MET A 180 23.68 19.51 20.36
N VAL A 181 22.72 19.54 19.44
CA VAL A 181 21.29 19.32 19.74
C VAL A 181 20.72 18.11 19.02
N TYR A 182 21.39 17.61 17.98
CA TYR A 182 20.98 16.41 17.25
C TYR A 182 22.16 15.79 16.50
N GLU A 183 22.20 14.47 16.45
CA GLU A 183 23.10 13.69 15.62
C GLU A 183 22.34 12.49 15.05
N LYS A 184 22.67 12.09 13.82
CA LYS A 184 22.11 10.87 13.22
C LYS A 184 23.05 10.31 12.16
N THR A 185 23.17 8.99 12.14
CA THR A 185 23.74 8.23 11.03
C THR A 185 22.62 7.86 10.03
N GLY A 186 22.87 8.05 8.74
CA GLY A 186 21.92 7.82 7.66
C GLY A 186 21.05 9.05 7.33
N TRP A 187 20.03 8.86 6.50
CA TRP A 187 19.29 9.94 5.84
C TRP A 187 17.80 10.01 6.20
N THR A 188 17.11 11.04 5.69
CA THR A 188 15.65 11.20 5.70
C THR A 188 15.15 11.55 4.30
N ASN A 189 13.95 11.09 3.92
CA ASN A 189 13.33 11.44 2.62
C ASN A 189 12.29 12.56 2.71
N SER A 190 12.05 13.08 3.91
CA SER A 190 11.06 14.12 4.18
C SER A 190 11.41 14.85 5.47
N PHE A 191 10.82 16.03 5.67
CA PHE A 191 11.02 16.80 6.89
C PHE A 191 10.60 16.03 8.14
N GLN A 192 11.55 15.87 9.05
CA GLN A 192 11.33 15.37 10.40
C GLN A 192 11.16 16.55 11.35
N TYR A 193 10.37 16.34 12.40
CA TYR A 193 10.17 17.30 13.49
C TYR A 193 10.80 16.73 14.76
N LEU A 194 11.99 17.22 15.11
CA LEU A 194 12.83 16.67 16.17
C LEU A 194 12.79 17.59 17.39
N PRO A 195 12.34 17.15 18.56
CA PRO A 195 12.28 18.00 19.75
C PRO A 195 13.70 18.40 20.18
N ILE A 196 13.93 19.70 20.40
CA ILE A 196 15.19 20.24 20.93
C ILE A 196 14.91 21.18 22.10
N ASN A 197 15.90 21.41 22.97
CA ASN A 197 15.67 22.16 24.19
C ASN A 197 15.62 23.67 23.92
N LYS A 198 14.45 24.31 24.15
CA LYS A 198 14.30 25.76 24.00
C LYS A 198 15.20 26.59 24.90
N ALA A 199 15.72 26.02 25.99
CA ALA A 199 16.69 26.67 26.87
C ALA A 199 18.05 26.93 26.18
N ASP A 200 18.31 26.29 25.04
CA ASP A 200 19.52 26.49 24.24
C ASP A 200 19.43 27.74 23.34
N LEU A 201 18.24 28.35 23.23
CA LEU A 201 18.04 29.63 22.57
C LEU A 201 18.41 30.82 23.47
N LYS A 202 18.91 31.87 22.85
CA LYS A 202 19.19 33.17 23.47
C LYS A 202 18.20 34.22 23.00
N VAL A 203 17.96 35.24 23.82
CA VAL A 203 17.31 36.47 23.36
C VAL A 203 18.25 37.18 22.39
N GLY A 204 17.73 37.62 21.25
CA GLY A 204 18.51 38.23 20.18
C GLY A 204 19.08 37.18 19.21
N GLU A 205 20.35 37.36 18.83
CA GLU A 205 20.99 36.57 17.78
C GLU A 205 21.30 35.14 18.25
N ASN A 206 21.03 34.19 17.36
CA ASN A 206 21.29 32.77 17.51
C ASN A 206 21.90 32.22 16.21
N VAL A 207 22.56 31.06 16.28
CA VAL A 207 23.09 30.35 15.11
C VAL A 207 22.73 28.87 15.15
N ILE A 208 22.24 28.33 14.04
CA ILE A 208 22.28 26.90 13.77
C ILE A 208 23.49 26.63 12.89
N ALA A 209 24.28 25.63 13.27
CA ALA A 209 25.43 25.16 12.52
C ALA A 209 25.31 23.64 12.31
N ILE A 210 25.58 23.17 11.10
CA ILE A 210 25.36 21.78 10.69
C ILE A 210 26.63 21.27 10.01
N LYS A 211 27.03 20.05 10.33
CA LYS A 211 28.00 19.28 9.56
C LYS A 211 27.26 18.09 8.95
N LEU A 212 27.48 17.87 7.67
CA LEU A 212 27.05 16.67 6.96
C LEU A 212 28.27 15.96 6.40
N ALA A 213 28.30 14.65 6.54
CA ALA A 213 29.31 13.77 5.97
C ALA A 213 28.62 12.77 5.04
N ASN A 214 28.79 12.99 3.73
CA ASN A 214 28.29 12.14 2.69
C ASN A 214 29.08 10.82 2.66
N THR A 215 28.43 9.70 2.93
CA THR A 215 29.06 8.37 2.97
C THR A 215 28.70 7.51 1.76
N ALA A 216 27.54 7.74 1.12
CA ALA A 216 27.13 7.10 -0.12
C ALA A 216 25.84 7.73 -0.66
N GLY A 217 25.65 7.75 -1.99
CA GLY A 217 24.39 8.15 -2.60
C GLY A 217 24.28 9.66 -2.87
N GLY A 218 23.08 10.19 -2.64
CA GLY A 218 22.71 11.58 -2.93
C GLY A 218 23.05 12.53 -1.79
N ARG A 219 22.78 13.82 -2.00
CA ARG A 219 23.03 14.87 -1.01
C ARG A 219 21.82 15.78 -0.90
N PHE A 220 21.37 16.04 0.32
CA PHE A 220 20.31 17.00 0.58
C PHE A 220 20.44 17.62 1.97
N LEU A 221 20.13 18.92 2.07
CA LEU A 221 19.93 19.60 3.34
C LEU A 221 18.91 20.72 3.20
N ASP A 222 17.89 20.65 4.05
CA ASP A 222 17.02 21.78 4.39
C ASP A 222 16.60 21.71 5.87
N PHE A 223 16.59 22.85 6.55
CA PHE A 223 16.32 22.93 7.97
C PHE A 223 15.71 24.26 8.41
N GLY A 224 14.98 24.21 9.52
CA GLY A 224 14.33 25.33 10.17
C GLY A 224 13.94 24.98 11.61
N LEU A 225 13.24 25.90 12.26
CA LEU A 225 12.75 25.75 13.63
C LEU A 225 11.26 26.04 13.67
N VAL A 226 10.53 25.25 14.46
CA VAL A 226 9.11 25.46 14.69
C VAL A 226 8.77 25.35 16.18
N ASP A 227 7.74 26.09 16.59
CA ASP A 227 7.11 25.97 17.91
C ASP A 227 5.90 25.04 17.78
N ARG A 228 5.90 23.92 18.49
CA ARG A 228 4.69 23.08 18.59
C ARG A 228 3.73 23.75 19.55
N LEU A 229 2.62 24.25 19.02
CA LEU A 229 1.64 24.99 19.80
C LEU A 229 0.90 24.08 20.78
N LYS A 230 0.59 24.64 21.95
CA LYS A 230 -0.21 23.94 22.97
C LYS A 230 -1.64 23.76 22.47
N GLU A 231 -2.17 22.54 22.57
CA GLU A 231 -3.59 22.31 22.36
C GLU A 231 -4.41 23.15 23.36
N THR A 232 -5.38 23.91 22.85
CA THR A 232 -6.31 24.69 23.68
C THR A 232 -7.70 24.09 23.64
N GLY A 233 -8.42 24.10 24.77
CA GLY A 233 -9.80 23.59 24.87
C GLY A 233 -9.97 22.30 25.70
N PRO A 234 -11.19 21.77 25.78
CA PRO A 234 -11.48 20.55 26.54
C PRO A 234 -10.67 19.36 26.05
N LYS A 235 -10.16 18.56 26.98
CA LYS A 235 -9.39 17.35 26.67
C LYS A 235 -10.23 16.41 25.82
N ILE A 236 -9.71 16.06 24.65
CA ILE A 236 -10.28 14.99 23.83
C ILE A 236 -9.82 13.67 24.44
N GLN A 237 -10.78 12.81 24.76
CA GLN A 237 -10.52 11.48 25.27
C GLN A 237 -10.26 10.53 24.10
N ALA A 238 -9.49 9.47 24.28
CA ALA A 238 -9.43 8.40 23.28
C ALA A 238 -10.66 7.51 23.47
N ALA A 239 -11.37 7.19 22.39
CA ALA A 239 -12.32 6.08 22.41
C ALA A 239 -11.54 4.77 22.60
N VAL A 240 -12.08 3.85 23.40
CA VAL A 240 -11.44 2.57 23.71
C VAL A 240 -11.78 1.58 22.60
N GLN A 241 -10.81 1.25 21.76
CA GLN A 241 -10.98 0.20 20.75
C GLN A 241 -11.07 -1.16 21.45
N LYS A 242 -12.08 -1.94 21.09
CA LYS A 242 -12.32 -3.27 21.64
C LYS A 242 -11.80 -4.37 20.72
N ASN A 243 -11.97 -4.20 19.41
CA ASN A 243 -11.45 -5.11 18.39
C ASN A 243 -11.45 -4.46 17.00
N VAL A 244 -10.81 -5.15 16.06
CA VAL A 244 -10.89 -4.92 14.62
C VAL A 244 -11.10 -6.26 13.91
N GLU A 245 -11.88 -6.24 12.83
CA GLU A 245 -12.06 -7.33 11.88
C GLU A 245 -11.74 -6.81 10.47
N VAL A 246 -11.05 -7.62 9.67
CA VAL A 246 -10.78 -7.35 8.26
C VAL A 246 -11.39 -8.47 7.44
N THR A 247 -12.31 -8.10 6.54
CA THR A 247 -12.91 -8.98 5.54
C THR A 247 -12.43 -8.56 4.14
N ALA A 248 -12.84 -9.30 3.12
CA ALA A 248 -12.46 -9.02 1.73
C ALA A 248 -12.80 -7.57 1.34
N THR A 249 -14.00 -7.08 1.67
CA THR A 249 -14.47 -5.74 1.29
C THR A 249 -14.56 -4.72 2.42
N GLN A 250 -14.43 -5.14 3.69
CA GLN A 250 -14.67 -4.28 4.85
C GLN A 250 -13.56 -4.34 5.91
N THR A 251 -13.41 -3.24 6.63
CA THR A 251 -12.65 -3.19 7.88
C THR A 251 -13.55 -2.61 8.97
N ILE A 252 -13.77 -3.38 10.04
CA ILE A 252 -14.79 -3.10 11.06
C ILE A 252 -14.09 -2.92 12.41
N TYR A 253 -14.29 -1.76 13.02
CA TYR A 253 -13.77 -1.46 14.36
C TYR A 253 -14.92 -1.31 15.35
N ASN A 254 -14.73 -1.83 16.56
CA ASN A 254 -15.67 -1.64 17.66
C ASN A 254 -15.02 -0.80 18.75
N PHE A 255 -15.68 0.28 19.17
CA PHE A 255 -15.22 1.21 20.20
C PHE A 255 -16.24 1.36 21.32
N GLU A 256 -15.73 1.71 22.50
CA GLU A 256 -16.48 2.32 23.59
C GLU A 256 -16.06 3.79 23.72
N ALA A 257 -17.05 4.70 23.66
CA ALA A 257 -16.87 6.14 23.77
C ALA A 257 -17.72 6.68 24.92
N GLY A 258 -17.23 6.49 26.16
CA GLY A 258 -18.02 6.78 27.35
C GLY A 258 -19.26 5.89 27.42
N LYS A 259 -20.44 6.51 27.37
CA LYS A 259 -21.74 5.84 27.58
C LYS A 259 -22.38 5.26 26.31
N VAL A 260 -21.63 5.22 25.21
CA VAL A 260 -22.09 4.63 23.95
C VAL A 260 -21.02 3.72 23.36
N ASN A 261 -21.48 2.69 22.66
CA ASN A 261 -20.65 1.88 21.77
C ASN A 261 -20.76 2.43 20.35
N LEU A 262 -19.63 2.46 19.64
CA LEU A 262 -19.53 2.85 18.24
C LEU A 262 -18.95 1.69 17.44
N LYS A 263 -19.72 1.17 16.48
CA LYS A 263 -19.24 0.29 15.41
C LYS A 263 -18.92 1.16 14.20
N LEU A 264 -17.68 1.12 13.74
CA LEU A 264 -17.18 1.89 12.60
C LEU A 264 -16.76 0.94 11.49
N THR A 265 -17.45 0.96 10.36
CA THR A 265 -17.19 0.08 9.22
C THR A 265 -16.73 0.90 8.04
N PHE A 266 -15.53 0.61 7.55
CA PHE A 266 -15.05 1.11 6.26
C PHE A 266 -15.35 0.07 5.19
N THR A 267 -15.97 0.48 4.09
CA THR A 267 -16.32 -0.41 2.98
C THR A 267 -15.83 0.17 1.66
N SER A 268 -15.00 -0.60 0.95
CA SER A 268 -14.70 -0.36 -0.47
C SER A 268 -15.33 -1.50 -1.26
N PRO A 269 -16.46 -1.26 -1.96
CA PRO A 269 -17.31 -2.31 -2.52
C PRO A 269 -16.74 -2.85 -3.85
N LEU A 270 -15.53 -3.40 -3.80
CA LEU A 270 -14.80 -3.92 -4.96
C LEU A 270 -15.31 -5.32 -5.35
N LEU A 271 -16.56 -5.39 -5.81
CA LEU A 271 -17.21 -6.64 -6.25
C LEU A 271 -16.94 -6.85 -7.75
N MET A 272 -16.18 -7.89 -8.10
CA MET A 272 -15.69 -8.09 -9.47
C MET A 272 -16.76 -8.59 -10.45
N ASP A 273 -17.88 -9.11 -9.97
CA ASP A 273 -19.02 -9.55 -10.78
C ASP A 273 -19.88 -8.38 -11.30
N ASP A 274 -19.67 -7.16 -10.78
CA ASP A 274 -20.39 -5.94 -11.17
C ASP A 274 -19.39 -4.83 -11.50
N LEU A 275 -18.95 -4.74 -12.76
CA LEU A 275 -17.95 -3.75 -13.20
C LEU A 275 -18.40 -2.30 -13.01
N SER A 276 -19.71 -2.03 -13.01
CA SER A 276 -20.24 -0.69 -12.74
C SER A 276 -20.02 -0.33 -11.27
N LEU A 277 -20.27 -1.27 -10.35
CA LEU A 277 -20.01 -1.09 -8.93
C LEU A 277 -18.51 -1.07 -8.61
N LEU A 278 -17.74 -1.99 -9.20
CA LEU A 278 -16.28 -2.07 -9.05
C LEU A 278 -15.60 -0.76 -9.41
N SER A 279 -16.04 -0.13 -10.51
CA SER A 279 -15.46 1.12 -11.02
C SER A 279 -16.04 2.39 -10.40
N ARG A 280 -17.17 2.30 -9.70
CA ARG A 280 -17.79 3.47 -9.07
C ARG A 280 -16.85 4.00 -7.98
N PRO A 281 -16.36 5.25 -8.08
CA PRO A 281 -15.27 5.75 -7.25
C PRO A 281 -15.77 6.22 -5.88
N VAL A 282 -16.56 5.40 -5.19
CA VAL A 282 -17.22 5.73 -3.93
C VAL A 282 -17.02 4.60 -2.92
N SER A 283 -16.47 4.95 -1.76
CA SER A 283 -16.37 4.10 -0.57
C SER A 283 -17.18 4.70 0.58
N TYR A 284 -17.53 3.87 1.56
CA TYR A 284 -18.38 4.26 2.69
C TYR A 284 -17.63 4.22 4.01
N ILE A 285 -17.94 5.18 4.89
CA ILE A 285 -17.69 5.09 6.32
C ILE A 285 -19.05 5.02 7.01
N THR A 286 -19.37 3.85 7.58
CA THR A 286 -20.61 3.60 8.32
C THR A 286 -20.35 3.68 9.82
N TYR A 287 -21.26 4.38 10.50
CA TYR A 287 -21.27 4.58 11.94
C TYR A 287 -22.55 3.98 12.51
N SER A 288 -22.44 2.99 13.39
CA SER A 288 -23.57 2.47 14.15
C SER A 288 -23.35 2.73 15.64
N VAL A 289 -24.25 3.49 16.27
CA VAL A 289 -24.11 3.95 17.66
C VAL A 289 -25.25 3.42 18.52
N LYS A 290 -24.92 2.92 19.71
CA LYS A 290 -25.89 2.42 20.70
C LYS A 290 -25.46 2.79 22.11
N ALA A 291 -26.40 3.18 22.97
CA ALA A 291 -26.12 3.43 24.39
C ALA A 291 -25.74 2.13 25.11
N ASN A 292 -24.78 2.20 26.03
CA ASN A 292 -24.26 1.03 26.76
C ASN A 292 -24.59 1.05 28.27
N ASP A 293 -25.28 2.07 28.78
CA ASP A 293 -25.64 2.24 30.19
C ASP A 293 -27.16 2.19 30.46
N GLY A 294 -27.96 1.90 29.43
CA GLY A 294 -29.42 1.86 29.50
C GLY A 294 -30.12 3.23 29.46
N LYS A 295 -29.39 4.33 29.31
CA LYS A 295 -29.94 5.70 29.22
C LYS A 295 -29.94 6.21 27.79
N LYS A 296 -30.43 7.43 27.62
CA LYS A 296 -30.48 8.16 26.36
C LYS A 296 -29.40 9.25 26.38
N HIS A 297 -28.64 9.35 25.30
CA HIS A 297 -27.52 10.29 25.17
C HIS A 297 -27.64 11.15 23.92
N ALA A 298 -27.27 12.43 24.05
CA ALA A 298 -27.13 13.31 22.89
C ALA A 298 -25.81 12.98 22.19
N VAL A 299 -25.89 12.58 20.92
CA VAL A 299 -24.73 12.13 20.14
C VAL A 299 -24.60 12.91 18.83
N LYS A 300 -23.37 13.30 18.50
CA LYS A 300 -22.97 13.76 17.16
C LYS A 300 -21.55 13.27 16.83
N VAL A 301 -21.30 13.02 15.56
CA VAL A 301 -20.00 12.54 15.04
C VAL A 301 -19.43 13.58 14.08
N LEU A 302 -18.13 13.84 14.16
CA LEU A 302 -17.35 14.59 13.18
C LEU A 302 -16.48 13.62 12.37
N LEU A 303 -16.49 13.79 11.06
CA LEU A 303 -15.40 13.39 10.17
C LEU A 303 -14.71 14.64 9.64
N GLY A 304 -13.40 14.77 9.83
CA GLY A 304 -12.53 15.69 9.10
C GLY A 304 -11.69 14.92 8.10
N ALA A 305 -11.79 15.25 6.81
CA ALA A 305 -10.94 14.69 5.78
C ALA A 305 -9.98 15.76 5.23
N SER A 306 -8.67 15.49 5.27
CA SER A 306 -7.67 16.44 4.80
C SER A 306 -7.70 16.59 3.28
N SER A 307 -7.51 17.80 2.78
CA SER A 307 -7.31 18.07 1.36
C SER A 307 -6.01 17.44 0.82
N ASN A 308 -5.11 16.98 1.69
CA ASN A 308 -3.89 16.30 1.28
C ASN A 308 -4.17 14.95 0.58
N ILE A 309 -5.39 14.43 0.69
CA ILE A 309 -5.86 13.27 -0.10
C ILE A 309 -5.86 13.57 -1.60
N ALA A 310 -5.94 14.84 -2.00
CA ALA A 310 -6.02 15.29 -3.39
C ALA A 310 -4.73 15.96 -3.90
N VAL A 311 -3.59 15.74 -3.23
CA VAL A 311 -2.30 16.33 -3.62
C VAL A 311 -1.18 15.30 -3.60
N TYR A 312 -0.17 15.53 -4.43
CA TYR A 312 1.07 14.79 -4.34
C TYR A 312 1.93 15.32 -3.19
N ASN A 313 2.06 16.64 -3.05
CA ASN A 313 2.84 17.29 -2.01
C ASN A 313 1.94 18.24 -1.18
N PRO A 314 1.97 18.21 0.17
CA PRO A 314 1.20 19.12 1.03
C PRO A 314 1.41 20.62 0.75
N ALA A 315 2.51 20.99 0.08
CA ALA A 315 2.80 22.36 -0.36
C ALA A 315 2.02 22.78 -1.64
N GLN A 316 1.23 21.89 -2.25
CA GLN A 316 0.37 22.24 -3.37
C GLN A 316 -0.90 22.96 -2.88
N GLU A 317 -1.21 24.09 -3.52
CA GLU A 317 -2.40 24.87 -3.20
C GLU A 317 -3.66 24.18 -3.74
N VAL A 318 -4.66 24.05 -2.88
CA VAL A 318 -5.96 23.46 -3.20
C VAL A 318 -7.06 24.51 -3.19
N THR A 319 -8.12 24.26 -3.96
CA THR A 319 -9.44 24.87 -3.75
C THR A 319 -10.36 23.87 -3.08
N ALA A 320 -11.33 24.37 -2.33
CA ALA A 320 -12.35 23.55 -1.68
C ALA A 320 -13.71 24.25 -1.72
N GLU A 321 -14.75 23.47 -2.00
CA GLU A 321 -16.11 23.95 -2.22
C GLU A 321 -17.08 23.18 -1.34
N LYS A 322 -18.12 23.89 -0.89
CA LYS A 322 -19.28 23.34 -0.20
C LYS A 322 -20.52 23.64 -1.02
N TYR A 323 -21.29 22.61 -1.34
CA TYR A 323 -22.54 22.74 -2.07
C TYR A 323 -23.48 21.57 -1.76
N THR A 324 -24.64 21.54 -2.41
CA THR A 324 -25.62 20.47 -2.23
C THR A 324 -26.28 20.06 -3.53
N THR A 325 -26.69 18.81 -3.63
CA THR A 325 -27.66 18.31 -4.63
C THR A 325 -29.04 18.17 -3.97
N ASP A 326 -30.04 17.66 -4.68
CA ASP A 326 -31.36 17.40 -4.08
C ASP A 326 -31.30 16.47 -2.86
N LYS A 327 -30.36 15.51 -2.84
CA LYS A 327 -30.28 14.45 -1.83
C LYS A 327 -29.04 14.49 -0.95
N LEU A 328 -27.98 15.19 -1.36
CA LEU A 328 -26.67 15.14 -0.70
C LEU A 328 -26.18 16.54 -0.31
N SER A 329 -25.51 16.62 0.83
CA SER A 329 -24.56 17.69 1.14
C SER A 329 -23.18 17.22 0.70
N ILE A 330 -22.42 18.07 0.00
CA ILE A 330 -21.14 17.71 -0.61
C ILE A 330 -20.06 18.74 -0.26
N LEU A 331 -18.89 18.22 0.13
CA LEU A 331 -17.63 18.94 0.11
C LEU A 331 -16.76 18.38 -1.02
N LYS A 332 -16.05 19.26 -1.73
CA LYS A 332 -15.18 18.93 -2.86
C LYS A 332 -13.85 19.65 -2.71
N THR A 333 -12.73 19.02 -3.05
CA THR A 333 -11.41 19.68 -3.09
C THR A 333 -10.51 19.07 -4.15
N GLY A 334 -9.56 19.87 -4.66
CA GLY A 334 -8.53 19.43 -5.60
C GLY A 334 -7.44 20.50 -5.71
N THR A 335 -6.31 20.18 -6.34
CA THR A 335 -5.27 21.17 -6.61
C THR A 335 -5.79 22.30 -7.50
N THR A 336 -5.23 23.49 -7.35
CA THR A 336 -5.52 24.62 -8.26
C THR A 336 -4.92 24.39 -9.65
N GLU A 337 -3.76 23.73 -9.72
CA GLU A 337 -2.99 23.53 -10.95
C GLU A 337 -3.61 22.48 -11.88
N GLN A 338 -4.19 21.41 -11.34
CA GLN A 338 -4.77 20.30 -12.10
C GLN A 338 -3.84 19.77 -13.22
N PRO A 339 -2.61 19.30 -12.91
CA PRO A 339 -1.65 18.80 -13.90
C PRO A 339 -2.03 17.38 -14.39
N VAL A 340 -3.20 17.26 -15.03
CA VAL A 340 -3.80 15.99 -15.47
C VAL A 340 -2.81 15.18 -16.32
N LEU A 341 -2.42 14.01 -15.80
CA LEU A 341 -1.53 13.05 -16.45
C LEU A 341 -0.15 13.60 -16.85
N GLN A 342 0.32 14.70 -16.24
CA GLN A 342 1.61 15.32 -16.61
C GLN A 342 2.82 14.67 -15.93
N LYS A 343 2.60 13.88 -14.88
CA LYS A 343 3.65 13.26 -14.05
C LYS A 343 3.46 11.75 -14.03
N GLY A 344 4.56 11.00 -13.86
CA GLY A 344 4.58 9.55 -13.69
C GLY A 344 5.84 9.11 -12.96
N ALA A 345 5.68 8.33 -11.89
CA ALA A 345 6.77 7.80 -11.08
C ALA A 345 6.26 6.71 -10.12
N ASP A 346 7.19 5.95 -9.53
CA ASP A 346 6.91 5.20 -8.31
C ASP A 346 6.62 6.12 -7.13
N ASP A 347 5.94 5.59 -6.10
CA ASP A 347 5.58 6.27 -4.84
C ASP A 347 4.80 7.61 -5.00
N MET A 348 4.33 7.88 -6.23
CA MET A 348 3.58 9.08 -6.58
C MET A 348 2.09 8.92 -6.28
N ARG A 349 1.51 9.96 -5.68
CA ARG A 349 0.06 10.16 -5.48
C ARG A 349 -0.50 11.04 -6.59
N ILE A 350 -1.82 10.98 -6.78
CA ILE A 350 -2.52 11.86 -7.69
C ILE A 350 -2.53 13.31 -7.18
N ASP A 351 -2.35 14.27 -8.10
CA ASP A 351 -2.45 15.70 -7.82
C ASP A 351 -3.36 16.43 -8.82
N TRP A 352 -4.20 15.68 -9.54
CA TRP A 352 -5.28 16.20 -10.37
C TRP A 352 -6.61 15.54 -10.00
N GLY A 353 -7.71 16.03 -10.59
CA GLY A 353 -9.04 15.59 -10.23
C GLY A 353 -9.50 16.17 -8.89
N TYR A 354 -10.54 15.57 -8.33
CA TYR A 354 -11.22 16.09 -7.14
C TYR A 354 -11.63 14.97 -6.17
N PHE A 355 -11.35 15.21 -4.89
CA PHE A 355 -11.83 14.41 -3.78
C PHE A 355 -13.14 14.97 -3.23
N TYR A 356 -14.06 14.08 -2.84
CA TYR A 356 -15.41 14.38 -2.41
C TYR A 356 -15.73 13.73 -1.07
N VAL A 357 -16.44 14.48 -0.21
CA VAL A 357 -17.07 13.99 1.02
C VAL A 357 -18.56 14.31 0.95
N ALA A 358 -19.40 13.28 0.83
CA ALA A 358 -20.85 13.45 0.73
C ALA A 358 -21.60 12.81 1.90
N ALA A 359 -22.70 13.46 2.29
CA ALA A 359 -23.60 12.96 3.33
C ALA A 359 -25.06 13.12 2.88
N PRO A 360 -25.92 12.09 3.07
CA PRO A 360 -27.35 12.21 2.84
C PRO A 360 -27.99 13.36 3.62
N LYS A 361 -28.73 14.23 2.93
CA LYS A 361 -29.41 15.40 3.54
C LYS A 361 -30.37 15.00 4.66
N VAL A 362 -30.98 13.82 4.55
CA VAL A 362 -31.88 13.26 5.58
C VAL A 362 -31.18 13.08 6.94
N PHE A 363 -29.85 13.02 6.97
CA PHE A 363 -29.09 12.95 8.21
C PHE A 363 -28.93 14.31 8.90
N GLY A 364 -29.27 15.42 8.25
CA GLY A 364 -29.10 16.76 8.80
C GLY A 364 -27.63 17.12 9.04
N ALA A 365 -26.71 16.61 8.22
CA ALA A 365 -25.29 16.83 8.38
C ALA A 365 -24.90 18.30 8.13
N GLU A 366 -24.06 18.84 9.00
CA GLU A 366 -23.47 20.16 8.86
C GLU A 366 -22.07 20.04 8.27
N GLN A 367 -21.86 20.62 7.09
CA GLN A 367 -20.58 20.60 6.39
C GLN A 367 -19.93 21.98 6.32
N PHE A 368 -18.61 22.02 6.47
CA PHE A 368 -17.83 23.27 6.44
C PHE A 368 -16.34 22.99 6.18
N ILE A 369 -15.62 24.04 5.76
CA ILE A 369 -14.21 23.95 5.35
C ILE A 369 -13.38 24.90 6.20
N THR A 370 -12.29 24.39 6.77
CA THR A 370 -11.35 25.16 7.59
C THR A 370 -9.91 24.84 7.19
N PRO A 371 -8.92 25.64 7.61
CA PRO A 371 -7.56 25.12 7.75
C PRO A 371 -7.55 23.85 8.62
N LEU A 372 -6.71 22.87 8.31
CA LEU A 372 -6.66 21.59 9.04
C LEU A 372 -6.41 21.80 10.54
N ALA A 373 -5.50 22.72 10.87
CA ALA A 373 -5.12 23.05 12.25
C ALA A 373 -6.24 23.66 13.12
N SER A 374 -7.37 24.08 12.53
CA SER A 374 -8.50 24.66 13.28
C SER A 374 -9.76 23.80 13.28
N ALA A 375 -9.74 22.64 12.61
CA ALA A 375 -10.90 21.75 12.46
C ALA A 375 -11.49 21.30 13.81
N ILE A 376 -10.63 20.87 14.73
CA ILE A 376 -11.03 20.37 16.05
C ILE A 376 -11.62 21.49 16.92
N ASP A 377 -11.03 22.68 16.87
CA ASP A 377 -11.50 23.82 17.65
C ASP A 377 -12.89 24.29 17.22
N HIS A 378 -13.20 24.21 15.93
CA HIS A 378 -14.55 24.47 15.41
C HIS A 378 -15.55 23.46 16.00
N PHE A 379 -15.22 22.17 15.98
CA PHE A 379 -16.09 21.14 16.55
C PHE A 379 -16.31 21.29 18.06
N ARG A 380 -15.24 21.57 18.82
CA ARG A 380 -15.32 21.85 20.27
C ARG A 380 -16.25 23.01 20.58
N LYS A 381 -16.18 24.09 19.79
CA LYS A 381 -16.98 25.30 19.96
C LYS A 381 -18.40 25.17 19.36
N GLY A 382 -18.70 24.07 18.68
CA GLY A 382 -19.96 23.89 17.96
C GLY A 382 -20.14 24.85 16.79
N SER A 383 -19.04 25.31 16.17
CA SER A 383 -19.06 26.15 14.98
C SER A 383 -18.99 25.29 13.72
N SER A 384 -19.87 25.58 12.76
CA SER A 384 -19.93 24.94 11.44
C SER A 384 -19.77 25.96 10.32
N LEU A 385 -18.98 27.02 10.58
CA LEU A 385 -18.69 28.07 9.61
C LEU A 385 -17.49 27.67 8.75
N SER A 386 -17.62 27.83 7.43
CA SER A 386 -16.46 27.72 6.55
C SER A 386 -15.60 28.97 6.69
N THR A 387 -14.32 28.79 6.96
CA THR A 387 -13.33 29.88 7.08
C THR A 387 -12.25 29.82 6.00
N ALA A 388 -12.31 28.84 5.11
CA ALA A 388 -11.42 28.70 3.96
C ALA A 388 -12.16 28.11 2.76
N SER A 389 -11.73 28.50 1.56
CA SER A 389 -12.13 27.90 0.27
C SER A 389 -10.93 27.70 -0.65
N LYS A 390 -9.75 28.19 -0.26
CA LYS A 390 -8.48 28.05 -0.95
C LYS A 390 -7.35 28.10 0.07
N GLY A 391 -6.28 27.35 -0.17
CA GLY A 391 -5.10 27.35 0.70
C GLY A 391 -4.33 26.03 0.63
N TYR A 392 -3.67 25.68 1.72
CA TYR A 392 -2.88 24.44 1.86
C TYR A 392 -3.43 23.65 3.05
N SER A 393 -3.40 22.32 2.97
CA SER A 393 -3.83 21.44 4.08
C SER A 393 -5.15 21.91 4.72
N LEU A 394 -6.23 21.90 3.95
CA LEU A 394 -7.58 22.22 4.42
C LEU A 394 -8.22 20.97 5.04
N SER A 395 -9.24 21.15 5.89
CA SER A 395 -10.09 20.07 6.39
C SER A 395 -11.51 20.21 5.84
N LEU A 396 -12.00 19.14 5.22
CA LEU A 396 -13.39 18.97 4.81
C LEU A 396 -14.14 18.34 5.98
N ASN A 397 -14.84 19.16 6.75
CA ASN A 397 -15.48 18.76 8.00
C ASN A 397 -16.96 18.43 7.78
N THR A 398 -17.39 17.26 8.25
CA THR A 398 -18.79 16.81 8.23
C THR A 398 -19.22 16.41 9.63
N VAL A 399 -20.17 17.14 10.22
CA VAL A 399 -20.79 16.81 11.51
C VAL A 399 -22.14 16.16 11.28
N ILE A 400 -22.30 14.90 11.68
CA ILE A 400 -23.56 14.16 11.59
C ILE A 400 -24.23 14.12 12.97
N PRO A 401 -25.43 14.71 13.14
CA PRO A 401 -26.22 14.52 14.34
C PRO A 401 -26.85 13.12 14.36
N PHE A 402 -26.66 12.41 15.47
CA PHE A 402 -27.39 11.18 15.79
C PHE A 402 -28.63 11.45 16.64
N GLY A 403 -28.74 12.68 17.18
CA GLY A 403 -29.82 13.06 18.07
C GLY A 403 -29.69 12.33 19.41
N THR A 404 -30.82 11.81 19.90
CA THR A 404 -30.87 11.08 21.17
C THR A 404 -30.77 9.57 20.94
N VAL A 405 -29.62 8.97 21.26
CA VAL A 405 -29.36 7.53 21.09
C VAL A 405 -29.65 6.79 22.40
N GLY A 406 -30.38 5.68 22.33
CA GLY A 406 -30.69 4.80 23.46
C GLY A 406 -30.30 3.36 23.18
N ASN A 407 -31.11 2.40 23.61
CA ASN A 407 -30.83 0.96 23.45
C ASN A 407 -30.96 0.43 22.02
N LEU A 408 -31.62 1.17 21.13
CA LEU A 408 -31.71 0.84 19.70
C LEU A 408 -30.50 1.45 18.98
N GLU A 409 -29.84 0.65 18.16
CA GLU A 409 -28.72 1.10 17.33
C GLU A 409 -29.23 2.10 16.29
N VAL A 410 -28.51 3.21 16.14
CA VAL A 410 -28.76 4.22 15.11
C VAL A 410 -27.60 4.18 14.14
N GLU A 411 -27.88 3.99 12.86
CA GLU A 411 -26.88 3.93 11.80
C GLU A 411 -26.90 5.19 10.92
N ARG A 412 -25.71 5.67 10.54
CA ARG A 412 -25.48 6.73 9.55
C ARG A 412 -24.24 6.39 8.73
N PHE A 413 -24.09 6.99 7.55
CA PHE A 413 -22.90 6.81 6.72
C PHE A 413 -22.45 8.12 6.06
N ILE A 414 -21.18 8.15 5.65
CA ILE A 414 -20.58 9.15 4.78
C ILE A 414 -20.00 8.44 3.57
N GLU A 415 -20.08 9.10 2.42
CA GLU A 415 -19.46 8.69 1.17
C GLU A 415 -18.17 9.47 0.96
N LEU A 416 -17.09 8.74 0.67
CA LEU A 416 -15.84 9.31 0.19
C LEU A 416 -15.65 8.89 -1.26
N GLY A 417 -15.35 9.84 -2.13
CA GLY A 417 -15.10 9.52 -3.53
C GLY A 417 -14.06 10.40 -4.18
N TYR A 418 -13.54 9.92 -5.32
CA TYR A 418 -12.48 10.62 -6.05
C TYR A 418 -12.74 10.58 -7.56
N ASP A 419 -12.87 11.74 -8.18
CA ASP A 419 -12.98 11.88 -9.64
C ASP A 419 -11.61 12.23 -10.23
N GLU A 420 -10.98 11.26 -10.90
CA GLU A 420 -9.68 11.45 -11.57
C GLU A 420 -9.81 12.25 -12.88
N ILE A 421 -11.03 12.49 -13.40
CA ILE A 421 -11.32 13.08 -14.73
C ILE A 421 -10.85 12.20 -15.89
N TYR A 422 -9.54 11.94 -15.95
CA TYR A 422 -8.87 10.94 -16.77
C TYR A 422 -7.98 10.09 -15.87
N ALA A 423 -8.06 8.77 -16.04
CA ALA A 423 -7.39 7.84 -15.14
C ALA A 423 -5.96 7.51 -15.62
N VAL A 424 -5.77 7.31 -16.92
CA VAL A 424 -4.48 6.97 -17.54
C VAL A 424 -4.34 7.55 -18.95
N GLN A 425 -3.12 7.63 -19.46
CA GLN A 425 -2.85 7.81 -20.90
C GLN A 425 -2.41 6.48 -21.50
N TYR A 426 -3.10 6.03 -22.54
CA TYR A 426 -2.83 4.76 -23.24
C TYR A 426 -2.47 5.05 -24.69
N PHE A 427 -1.20 4.81 -25.06
CA PHE A 427 -0.65 5.11 -26.39
C PHE A 427 -1.06 6.49 -26.89
N LYS A 428 -0.74 7.51 -26.08
CA LYS A 428 -1.04 8.94 -26.31
C LYS A 428 -2.54 9.32 -26.31
N SER A 429 -3.44 8.38 -26.01
CA SER A 429 -4.86 8.64 -25.81
C SER A 429 -5.19 8.73 -24.32
N ASN A 430 -5.71 9.86 -23.86
CA ASN A 430 -6.18 9.99 -22.47
C ASN A 430 -7.49 9.21 -22.32
N LEU A 431 -7.52 8.26 -21.37
CA LEU A 431 -8.67 7.41 -21.12
C LEU A 431 -9.40 7.85 -19.86
N ARG A 432 -10.73 7.94 -19.96
CA ARG A 432 -11.60 8.16 -18.81
C ARG A 432 -11.74 6.88 -17.98
N PRO A 433 -11.96 6.99 -16.66
CA PRO A 433 -12.27 5.82 -15.84
C PRO A 433 -13.55 5.14 -16.33
N TRP A 434 -13.67 3.83 -16.11
CA TRP A 434 -14.78 3.01 -16.63
C TRP A 434 -16.16 3.57 -16.27
N TRP A 435 -16.36 4.02 -15.04
CA TRP A 435 -17.63 4.61 -14.58
C TRP A 435 -18.04 5.87 -15.37
N ASN A 436 -17.11 6.53 -16.07
CA ASN A 436 -17.35 7.68 -16.94
C ASN A 436 -16.72 7.53 -18.33
N ASN A 437 -16.71 6.31 -18.88
CA ASN A 437 -16.13 6.07 -20.21
C ASN A 437 -16.79 6.91 -21.31
N SER A 438 -18.08 7.24 -21.16
CA SER A 438 -18.85 8.06 -22.10
C SER A 438 -18.54 9.57 -22.00
N GLY A 439 -17.94 10.02 -20.90
CA GLY A 439 -17.77 11.44 -20.57
C GLY A 439 -19.08 12.17 -20.21
N LYS A 440 -20.19 11.45 -20.06
CA LYS A 440 -21.52 12.02 -19.74
C LYS A 440 -21.94 11.81 -18.28
N GLU A 441 -21.24 10.93 -17.55
CA GLU A 441 -21.51 10.71 -16.13
C GLU A 441 -20.87 11.81 -15.28
N THR A 442 -21.49 12.10 -14.15
CA THR A 442 -20.98 13.07 -13.18
C THR A 442 -20.74 12.40 -11.82
N MET A 443 -19.78 12.94 -11.07
CA MET A 443 -19.49 12.45 -9.74
C MET A 443 -20.69 12.61 -8.80
N GLU A 444 -21.46 13.69 -8.94
CA GLU A 444 -22.69 13.93 -8.18
C GLU A 444 -23.73 12.84 -8.44
N ASN A 445 -23.87 12.38 -9.68
CA ASN A 445 -24.78 11.29 -10.02
C ASN A 445 -24.30 9.97 -9.39
N GLN A 446 -22.99 9.67 -9.47
CA GLN A 446 -22.43 8.46 -8.86
C GLN A 446 -22.59 8.44 -7.34
N LEU A 447 -22.39 9.57 -6.66
CA LEU A 447 -22.68 9.71 -5.23
C LEU A 447 -24.18 9.52 -4.94
N ALA A 448 -25.07 10.10 -5.75
CA ALA A 448 -26.52 9.93 -5.55
C ALA A 448 -26.99 8.47 -5.75
N ILE A 449 -26.38 7.75 -6.71
CA ILE A 449 -26.62 6.31 -6.93
C ILE A 449 -26.09 5.51 -5.74
N ALA A 450 -24.86 5.78 -5.28
CA ALA A 450 -24.25 5.16 -4.11
C ALA A 450 -25.15 5.30 -2.87
N ALA A 451 -25.64 6.50 -2.58
CA ALA A 451 -26.46 6.77 -1.40
C ALA A 451 -27.81 6.05 -1.47
N ARG A 452 -28.39 5.96 -2.67
CA ARG A 452 -29.64 5.23 -2.92
C ARG A 452 -29.46 3.72 -2.75
N GLU A 453 -28.32 3.18 -3.18
CA GLU A 453 -28.05 1.74 -3.21
C GLU A 453 -27.31 1.23 -1.97
N TYR A 454 -26.92 2.11 -1.06
CA TYR A 454 -26.12 1.82 0.13
C TYR A 454 -26.52 0.49 0.80
N GLN A 455 -27.79 0.31 1.17
CA GLN A 455 -28.23 -0.90 1.86
C GLN A 455 -28.02 -2.18 1.03
N SER A 456 -28.30 -2.11 -0.28
CA SER A 456 -28.09 -3.24 -1.20
C SER A 456 -26.60 -3.57 -1.34
N VAL A 457 -25.76 -2.54 -1.47
CA VAL A 457 -24.31 -2.70 -1.58
C VAL A 457 -23.71 -3.30 -0.32
N MET A 458 -24.10 -2.82 0.87
CA MET A 458 -23.64 -3.38 2.16
C MET A 458 -24.05 -4.84 2.33
N ASN A 459 -25.25 -5.22 1.88
CA ASN A 459 -25.71 -6.60 1.89
C ASN A 459 -24.90 -7.49 0.93
N LYS A 460 -24.62 -7.01 -0.29
CA LYS A 460 -23.76 -7.72 -1.26
C LYS A 460 -22.35 -7.93 -0.70
N CYS A 461 -21.74 -6.89 -0.13
CA CYS A 461 -20.42 -6.96 0.50
C CYS A 461 -20.40 -7.99 1.63
N SER A 462 -21.39 -7.95 2.53
CA SER A 462 -21.48 -8.89 3.65
C SER A 462 -21.69 -10.35 3.22
N ALA A 463 -22.41 -10.57 2.10
CA ALA A 463 -22.61 -11.90 1.54
C ALA A 463 -21.31 -12.43 0.90
N PHE A 464 -20.68 -11.59 0.07
CA PHE A 464 -19.44 -11.92 -0.61
C PHE A 464 -18.28 -12.16 0.37
N ASP A 465 -18.15 -11.34 1.42
CA ASP A 465 -17.14 -11.52 2.46
C ASP A 465 -17.24 -12.89 3.14
N LYS A 466 -18.47 -13.38 3.40
CA LYS A 466 -18.70 -14.72 3.96
C LYS A 466 -18.35 -15.82 2.98
N GLU A 467 -18.65 -15.62 1.70
CA GLU A 467 -18.33 -16.58 0.64
C GLU A 467 -16.80 -16.73 0.49
N VAL A 468 -16.07 -15.62 0.32
CA VAL A 468 -14.60 -15.62 0.21
C VAL A 468 -13.96 -16.33 1.40
N TYR A 469 -14.40 -16.02 2.61
CA TYR A 469 -13.83 -16.62 3.82
C TYR A 469 -14.15 -18.12 3.89
N SER A 470 -15.40 -18.52 3.64
CA SER A 470 -15.83 -19.93 3.68
C SER A 470 -15.08 -20.78 2.65
N ASP A 471 -14.95 -20.27 1.42
CA ASP A 471 -14.23 -20.94 0.34
C ASP A 471 -12.76 -21.12 0.68
N ALA A 472 -12.11 -20.08 1.20
CA ALA A 472 -10.71 -20.16 1.59
C ALA A 472 -10.50 -21.09 2.80
N VAL A 473 -11.39 -21.10 3.80
CA VAL A 473 -11.33 -22.05 4.93
C VAL A 473 -11.41 -23.49 4.42
N LYS A 474 -12.31 -23.77 3.47
CA LYS A 474 -12.45 -25.10 2.87
C LYS A 474 -11.17 -25.54 2.15
N SER A 475 -10.47 -24.62 1.50
CA SER A 475 -9.26 -24.91 0.73
C SER A 475 -7.98 -25.00 1.57
N GLY A 476 -7.82 -24.18 2.61
CA GLY A 476 -6.55 -24.07 3.33
C GLY A 476 -6.64 -23.71 4.81
N GLY A 477 -7.83 -23.74 5.40
CA GLY A 477 -8.05 -23.45 6.83
C GLY A 477 -8.11 -21.96 7.18
N HIS A 478 -8.24 -21.66 8.47
CA HIS A 478 -8.51 -20.30 8.97
C HIS A 478 -7.36 -19.31 8.77
N GLU A 479 -6.11 -19.74 8.96
CA GLU A 479 -4.94 -18.88 8.77
C GLU A 479 -4.79 -18.47 7.30
N TYR A 480 -5.02 -19.41 6.38
CA TYR A 480 -5.07 -19.13 4.94
C TYR A 480 -6.23 -18.20 4.56
N ALA A 481 -7.42 -18.45 5.09
CA ALA A 481 -8.59 -17.58 4.84
C ALA A 481 -8.41 -16.14 5.34
N HIS A 482 -7.64 -15.95 6.41
CA HIS A 482 -7.28 -14.62 6.87
C HIS A 482 -6.34 -13.93 5.87
N LEU A 483 -5.32 -14.63 5.37
CA LEU A 483 -4.39 -14.10 4.37
C LEU A 483 -5.12 -13.69 3.07
N THR A 484 -6.07 -14.49 2.58
CA THR A 484 -6.86 -14.16 1.38
C THR A 484 -7.74 -12.92 1.61
N ALA A 485 -8.38 -12.80 2.78
CA ALA A 485 -9.15 -11.61 3.14
C ALA A 485 -8.30 -10.33 3.14
N LEU A 486 -7.07 -10.38 3.68
CA LEU A 486 -6.14 -9.25 3.64
C LEU A 486 -5.70 -8.89 2.21
N ALA A 487 -5.53 -9.89 1.34
CA ALA A 487 -5.03 -9.70 -0.01
C ALA A 487 -6.07 -9.13 -1.00
N TYR A 488 -7.36 -9.43 -0.82
CA TYR A 488 -8.42 -9.14 -1.80
C TYR A 488 -8.44 -7.67 -2.26
N ARG A 489 -8.74 -6.73 -1.36
CA ARG A 489 -8.83 -5.30 -1.68
C ARG A 489 -7.49 -4.72 -2.11
N GLN A 490 -6.38 -5.19 -1.52
CA GLN A 490 -5.05 -4.70 -1.88
C GLN A 490 -4.72 -5.03 -3.34
N SER A 491 -5.01 -6.27 -3.78
CA SER A 491 -4.72 -6.67 -5.15
C SER A 491 -5.50 -5.85 -6.17
N ILE A 492 -6.79 -5.63 -5.93
CA ILE A 492 -7.67 -4.86 -6.81
C ILE A 492 -7.27 -3.38 -6.81
N ALA A 493 -7.00 -2.79 -5.64
CA ALA A 493 -6.64 -1.38 -5.51
C ALA A 493 -5.27 -1.03 -6.10
N ALA A 494 -4.50 -2.00 -6.60
CA ALA A 494 -3.31 -1.73 -7.40
C ALA A 494 -3.62 -1.53 -8.90
N HIS A 495 -4.88 -1.51 -9.31
CA HIS A 495 -5.30 -1.40 -10.70
C HIS A 495 -6.29 -0.27 -10.96
N THR A 496 -6.42 0.08 -12.23
CA THR A 496 -7.41 1.04 -12.75
C THR A 496 -8.17 0.43 -13.92
N LEU A 497 -9.52 0.51 -13.89
CA LEU A 497 -10.40 0.04 -14.96
C LEU A 497 -10.68 1.14 -15.96
N VAL A 498 -10.29 0.93 -17.22
CA VAL A 498 -10.57 1.81 -18.35
C VAL A 498 -10.98 1.02 -19.58
N GLN A 499 -11.41 1.73 -20.62
CA GLN A 499 -11.74 1.14 -21.90
C GLN A 499 -10.77 1.65 -22.98
N SER A 500 -10.21 0.75 -23.78
CA SER A 500 -9.32 1.11 -24.89
C SER A 500 -10.07 1.87 -25.99
N PRO A 501 -9.37 2.60 -26.88
CA PRO A 501 -10.00 3.20 -28.07
C PRO A 501 -10.68 2.18 -29.01
N LYS A 502 -10.36 0.88 -28.88
CA LYS A 502 -10.99 -0.23 -29.61
C LYS A 502 -12.14 -0.88 -28.83
N HIS A 503 -12.62 -0.24 -27.77
CA HIS A 503 -13.68 -0.71 -26.87
C HIS A 503 -13.35 -1.97 -26.06
N GLU A 504 -12.07 -2.30 -25.90
CA GLU A 504 -11.63 -3.44 -25.08
C GLU A 504 -11.51 -3.01 -23.61
N LEU A 505 -11.82 -3.94 -22.71
CA LEU A 505 -11.57 -3.75 -21.28
C LEU A 505 -10.05 -3.70 -21.04
N LEU A 506 -9.60 -2.71 -20.28
CA LEU A 506 -8.23 -2.60 -19.78
C LEU A 506 -8.25 -2.52 -18.26
N TRP A 507 -7.48 -3.39 -17.61
CA TRP A 507 -7.37 -3.47 -16.16
C TRP A 507 -5.90 -3.33 -15.79
N LEU A 508 -5.43 -2.08 -15.79
CA LEU A 508 -4.01 -1.76 -15.81
C LEU A 508 -3.50 -1.59 -14.38
N SER A 509 -2.48 -2.37 -14.01
CA SER A 509 -1.81 -2.25 -12.71
C SER A 509 -0.88 -1.05 -12.65
N LYS A 510 -0.72 -0.46 -11.46
CA LYS A 510 0.49 0.24 -11.07
C LYS A 510 1.36 -0.73 -10.28
N GLU A 511 2.61 -0.88 -10.66
CA GLU A 511 3.59 -1.61 -9.88
C GLU A 511 4.03 -0.79 -8.65
N ASN A 512 3.21 -0.84 -7.60
CA ASN A 512 3.38 -0.04 -6.40
C ASN A 512 4.70 -0.37 -5.65
N ASN A 513 5.49 0.65 -5.34
CA ASN A 513 6.74 0.53 -4.59
C ASN A 513 7.74 -0.48 -5.19
N SER A 514 7.78 -0.54 -6.53
CA SER A 514 8.72 -1.32 -7.33
C SER A 514 8.86 -0.66 -8.72
N GLY A 515 9.26 0.61 -8.76
CA GLY A 515 9.53 1.34 -10.00
C GLY A 515 8.32 2.01 -10.66
N GLY A 516 7.09 1.69 -10.24
CA GLY A 516 5.89 2.41 -10.66
C GLY A 516 5.50 2.16 -12.13
N PHE A 517 5.95 1.05 -12.70
CA PHE A 517 5.61 0.63 -14.05
C PHE A 517 4.10 0.38 -14.19
N ILE A 518 3.56 0.61 -15.38
CA ILE A 518 2.14 0.35 -15.67
C ILE A 518 1.99 -0.94 -16.44
N ASN A 519 1.10 -1.80 -15.94
CA ASN A 519 0.74 -3.07 -16.56
C ASN A 519 1.91 -4.05 -16.71
N THR A 520 2.73 -4.17 -15.67
CA THR A 520 3.87 -5.10 -15.63
C THR A 520 3.40 -6.55 -15.69
N VAL A 521 3.97 -7.35 -16.60
CA VAL A 521 3.53 -8.71 -16.91
C VAL A 521 3.93 -9.69 -15.80
N ASP A 522 5.15 -9.59 -15.28
CA ASP A 522 5.63 -10.44 -14.20
C ASP A 522 4.99 -10.13 -12.83
N VAL A 523 4.36 -8.96 -12.67
CA VAL A 523 3.46 -8.61 -11.56
C VAL A 523 2.03 -9.12 -11.82
N THR A 524 1.59 -9.11 -13.08
CA THR A 524 0.30 -9.66 -13.51
C THR A 524 0.23 -11.16 -13.21
N TYR A 525 1.31 -11.89 -13.52
CA TYR A 525 1.43 -13.33 -13.33
C TYR A 525 1.09 -13.84 -11.92
N PRO A 526 1.73 -13.36 -10.83
CA PRO A 526 1.36 -13.74 -9.48
C PRO A 526 -0.03 -13.22 -9.09
N SER A 527 -0.52 -12.11 -9.63
CA SER A 527 -1.84 -11.58 -9.28
C SER A 527 -3.02 -12.39 -9.85
N ALA A 528 -2.78 -13.14 -10.92
CA ALA A 528 -3.80 -13.79 -11.74
C ALA A 528 -4.79 -14.71 -11.00
N PRO A 529 -4.41 -15.50 -9.97
CA PRO A 529 -5.33 -16.45 -9.36
C PRO A 529 -6.61 -15.83 -8.82
N LEU A 530 -6.53 -14.65 -8.22
CA LEU A 530 -7.69 -13.90 -7.73
C LEU A 530 -8.68 -13.61 -8.88
N TYR A 531 -8.18 -13.09 -10.00
CA TYR A 531 -9.01 -12.67 -11.13
C TYR A 531 -9.56 -13.87 -11.91
N LEU A 532 -8.80 -14.96 -12.03
CA LEU A 532 -9.30 -16.21 -12.61
C LEU A 532 -10.50 -16.76 -11.83
N ILE A 533 -10.50 -16.66 -10.50
CA ILE A 533 -11.63 -17.15 -9.69
C ILE A 533 -12.87 -16.28 -9.85
N TYR A 534 -12.71 -14.95 -9.76
CA TYR A 534 -13.87 -14.06 -9.59
C TYR A 534 -14.30 -13.33 -10.85
N ASN A 535 -13.39 -12.99 -11.77
CA ASN A 535 -13.73 -12.40 -13.06
C ASN A 535 -12.57 -12.51 -14.09
N PRO A 536 -12.52 -13.57 -14.92
CA PRO A 536 -11.48 -13.76 -15.93
C PRO A 536 -11.39 -12.65 -16.99
N GLU A 537 -12.45 -11.85 -17.19
CA GLU A 537 -12.40 -10.70 -18.10
C GLU A 537 -11.45 -9.61 -17.59
N LEU A 538 -11.30 -9.48 -16.27
CA LEU A 538 -10.30 -8.57 -15.69
C LEU A 538 -8.87 -9.05 -15.97
N LEU A 539 -8.61 -10.38 -15.95
CA LEU A 539 -7.31 -10.91 -16.34
C LEU A 539 -7.04 -10.69 -17.83
N LYS A 540 -8.03 -10.89 -18.73
CA LYS A 540 -7.90 -10.44 -20.13
C LYS A 540 -7.55 -8.96 -20.21
N GLY A 541 -8.18 -8.14 -19.37
CA GLY A 541 -7.91 -6.72 -19.23
C GLY A 541 -6.46 -6.36 -18.88
N MET A 542 -5.77 -7.21 -18.11
CA MET A 542 -4.34 -7.07 -17.80
C MET A 542 -3.45 -7.44 -19.00
N LEU A 543 -3.88 -8.41 -19.82
CA LEU A 543 -3.10 -8.89 -20.98
C LEU A 543 -3.32 -8.05 -22.25
N ASN A 544 -4.51 -7.46 -22.43
CA ASN A 544 -4.92 -6.76 -23.66
C ASN A 544 -3.94 -5.67 -24.08
N GLY A 545 -3.40 -4.89 -23.13
CA GLY A 545 -2.46 -3.82 -23.44
C GLY A 545 -1.13 -4.33 -24.01
N ILE A 546 -0.62 -5.45 -23.49
CA ILE A 546 0.64 -6.07 -23.93
C ILE A 546 0.45 -6.71 -25.31
N PHE A 547 -0.66 -7.41 -25.54
CA PHE A 547 -1.01 -7.92 -26.87
C PHE A 547 -1.08 -6.78 -27.89
N TYR A 548 -1.79 -5.69 -27.57
CA TYR A 548 -1.87 -4.53 -28.46
C TYR A 548 -0.49 -3.93 -28.73
N PHE A 549 0.39 -3.82 -27.73
CA PHE A 549 1.72 -3.24 -27.90
C PHE A 549 2.56 -4.01 -28.91
N SER A 550 2.54 -5.35 -28.83
CA SER A 550 3.21 -6.23 -29.79
C SER A 550 2.51 -6.25 -31.16
N GLU A 551 1.18 -6.41 -31.21
CA GLU A 551 0.41 -6.59 -32.45
C GLU A 551 0.30 -5.32 -33.29
N SER A 552 0.40 -4.14 -32.66
CA SER A 552 0.45 -2.86 -33.37
C SER A 552 1.81 -2.58 -34.02
N GLY A 553 2.84 -3.41 -33.76
CA GLY A 553 4.21 -3.19 -34.22
C GLY A 553 4.99 -2.14 -33.44
N GLN A 554 4.41 -1.59 -32.37
CA GLN A 554 5.07 -0.62 -31.49
C GLN A 554 6.12 -1.27 -30.58
N TYR A 555 6.06 -2.59 -30.41
CA TYR A 555 7.09 -3.41 -29.77
C TYR A 555 7.54 -4.54 -30.70
N PRO A 556 8.46 -4.28 -31.66
CA PRO A 556 8.82 -5.23 -32.72
C PRO A 556 9.85 -6.28 -32.25
N HIS A 557 9.56 -6.96 -31.15
CA HIS A 557 10.39 -8.03 -30.60
C HIS A 557 9.69 -9.40 -30.68
N PRO A 558 10.45 -10.51 -30.81
CA PRO A 558 9.88 -11.86 -30.84
C PRO A 558 9.49 -12.40 -29.45
N TRP A 559 9.40 -11.55 -28.43
CA TRP A 559 9.00 -11.88 -27.05
C TRP A 559 8.05 -10.80 -26.51
N ALA A 560 7.36 -11.09 -25.42
CA ALA A 560 6.45 -10.14 -24.78
C ALA A 560 7.18 -8.99 -24.09
N ALA A 561 6.59 -7.79 -24.08
CA ALA A 561 7.11 -6.66 -23.33
C ALA A 561 6.93 -6.84 -21.81
N HIS A 562 7.81 -6.23 -21.03
CA HIS A 562 7.73 -6.23 -19.57
C HIS A 562 6.57 -5.37 -19.05
N ASP A 563 6.47 -4.14 -19.54
CA ASP A 563 5.49 -3.14 -19.12
C ASP A 563 5.02 -2.27 -20.31
N LEU A 564 4.07 -1.39 -20.03
CA LEU A 564 3.58 -0.39 -20.99
C LEU A 564 4.09 1.02 -20.71
N GLY A 565 4.96 1.23 -19.72
CA GLY A 565 5.53 2.52 -19.36
C GLY A 565 5.55 2.77 -17.86
N THR A 566 5.51 4.04 -17.46
CA THR A 566 5.47 4.44 -16.05
C THR A 566 4.09 5.00 -15.73
N TYR A 567 3.42 4.48 -14.69
CA TYR A 567 2.07 4.88 -14.32
C TYR A 567 1.98 6.40 -14.05
N PRO A 568 0.99 7.12 -14.60
CA PRO A 568 -0.20 6.65 -15.32
C PRO A 568 -0.07 6.63 -16.86
N LEU A 569 1.15 6.62 -17.39
CA LEU A 569 1.46 6.72 -18.83
C LEU A 569 1.81 5.35 -19.43
N ALA A 570 0.83 4.68 -20.03
CA ALA A 570 1.00 3.46 -20.82
C ALA A 570 1.38 3.81 -22.28
N ASN A 571 2.61 4.30 -22.49
CA ASN A 571 3.10 4.82 -23.77
C ASN A 571 4.25 4.03 -24.42
N GLY A 572 4.57 2.86 -23.89
CA GLY A 572 5.67 1.99 -24.31
C GLY A 572 6.59 1.63 -23.15
N GLN A 573 7.24 0.48 -23.23
CA GLN A 573 8.09 -0.08 -22.17
C GLN A 573 9.12 0.94 -21.66
N THR A 574 9.23 1.06 -20.33
CA THR A 574 10.23 1.92 -19.67
C THR A 574 11.23 1.15 -18.82
N TYR A 575 10.95 -0.10 -18.48
CA TYR A 575 11.94 -0.96 -17.81
C TYR A 575 13.14 -1.22 -18.73
N GLY A 576 14.34 -1.08 -18.16
CA GLY A 576 15.59 -0.98 -18.91
C GLY A 576 16.20 -2.30 -19.37
N GLU A 577 15.81 -3.42 -18.76
CA GLU A 577 16.41 -4.74 -19.01
C GLU A 577 15.37 -5.73 -19.53
N PRO A 578 15.59 -6.41 -20.67
CA PRO A 578 14.59 -7.32 -21.22
C PRO A 578 14.47 -8.62 -20.39
N MET A 579 13.24 -9.11 -20.22
CA MET A 579 12.92 -10.39 -19.57
C MET A 579 12.21 -11.37 -20.52
N PRO A 580 12.83 -11.76 -21.66
CA PRO A 580 12.10 -12.33 -22.78
C PRO A 580 11.49 -13.72 -22.51
N VAL A 581 12.16 -14.60 -21.75
CA VAL A 581 11.61 -15.92 -21.38
C VAL A 581 10.52 -15.78 -20.32
N GLU A 582 10.75 -14.90 -19.34
CA GLU A 582 9.82 -14.63 -18.25
C GLU A 582 8.48 -14.15 -18.78
N GLU A 583 8.49 -13.07 -19.58
CA GLU A 583 7.25 -12.40 -19.99
C GLU A 583 6.50 -13.17 -21.08
N SER A 584 7.23 -13.78 -22.02
CA SER A 584 6.60 -14.66 -23.01
C SER A 584 5.95 -15.86 -22.33
N GLY A 585 6.61 -16.45 -21.34
CA GLY A 585 6.07 -17.54 -20.54
C GLY A 585 4.83 -17.12 -19.76
N ASN A 586 4.89 -15.98 -19.08
CA ASN A 586 3.77 -15.39 -18.34
C ASN A 586 2.54 -15.21 -19.23
N MET A 587 2.69 -14.52 -20.37
CA MET A 587 1.57 -14.24 -21.27
C MET A 587 0.93 -15.52 -21.82
N ILE A 588 1.72 -16.52 -22.23
CA ILE A 588 1.20 -17.78 -22.78
C ILE A 588 0.47 -18.57 -21.69
N ILE A 589 1.07 -18.74 -20.51
CA ILE A 589 0.48 -19.49 -19.40
C ILE A 589 -0.84 -18.84 -18.95
N LEU A 590 -0.86 -17.52 -18.80
CA LEU A 590 -2.07 -16.80 -18.37
C LEU A 590 -3.18 -16.88 -19.43
N THR A 591 -2.83 -16.85 -20.72
CA THR A 591 -3.81 -17.03 -21.79
C THR A 591 -4.41 -18.45 -21.76
N ALA A 592 -3.60 -19.47 -21.50
CA ALA A 592 -4.09 -20.84 -21.30
C ALA A 592 -4.94 -20.96 -20.04
N ALA A 593 -4.57 -20.29 -18.95
CA ALA A 593 -5.36 -20.28 -17.72
C ALA A 593 -6.75 -19.65 -17.90
N ILE A 594 -6.84 -18.53 -18.65
CA ILE A 594 -8.12 -17.93 -19.04
C ILE A 594 -8.94 -18.94 -19.85
N THR A 595 -8.32 -19.56 -20.85
CA THR A 595 -8.95 -20.55 -21.73
C THR A 595 -9.53 -21.71 -20.92
N LYS A 596 -8.74 -22.27 -20.00
CA LYS A 596 -9.13 -23.37 -19.10
C LYS A 596 -10.29 -23.01 -18.17
N VAL A 597 -10.25 -21.84 -17.55
CA VAL A 597 -11.29 -21.38 -16.60
C VAL A 597 -12.59 -21.04 -17.31
N GLN A 598 -12.52 -20.44 -18.50
CA GLN A 598 -13.71 -20.06 -19.27
C GLN A 598 -14.26 -21.20 -20.14
N HIS A 599 -13.49 -22.28 -20.30
CA HIS A 599 -13.75 -23.33 -21.28
C HIS A 599 -13.95 -22.75 -22.70
N ASP A 600 -13.12 -21.75 -23.05
CA ASP A 600 -13.21 -21.01 -24.30
C ASP A 600 -11.84 -20.49 -24.77
N ALA A 601 -11.35 -21.04 -25.89
CA ALA A 601 -10.10 -20.65 -26.52
C ALA A 601 -10.24 -19.44 -27.48
N SER A 602 -11.41 -18.79 -27.57
CA SER A 602 -11.65 -17.66 -28.48
C SER A 602 -10.67 -16.49 -28.23
N TYR A 603 -10.33 -16.24 -26.97
CA TYR A 603 -9.35 -15.22 -26.60
C TYR A 603 -7.94 -15.58 -27.10
N ALA A 604 -7.51 -16.83 -26.92
CA ALA A 604 -6.25 -17.31 -27.47
C ALA A 604 -6.22 -17.21 -29.00
N LYS A 605 -7.32 -17.62 -29.68
CA LYS A 605 -7.45 -17.55 -31.14
C LYS A 605 -7.22 -16.14 -31.69
N LYS A 606 -7.77 -15.13 -31.01
CA LYS A 606 -7.62 -13.73 -31.40
C LYS A 606 -6.14 -13.30 -31.46
N HIS A 607 -5.33 -13.82 -30.54
CA HIS A 607 -3.93 -13.46 -30.37
C HIS A 607 -2.95 -14.53 -30.87
N TRP A 608 -3.45 -15.53 -31.63
CA TRP A 608 -2.71 -16.76 -31.94
C TRP A 608 -1.37 -16.50 -32.61
N LYS A 609 -1.31 -15.61 -33.61
CA LYS A 609 -0.06 -15.27 -34.31
C LYS A 609 1.04 -14.78 -33.35
N THR A 610 0.67 -13.93 -32.40
CA THR A 610 1.57 -13.36 -31.40
C THR A 610 2.03 -14.46 -30.43
N LEU A 611 1.10 -15.26 -29.94
CA LEU A 611 1.38 -16.43 -29.09
C LEU A 611 2.32 -17.42 -29.79
N THR A 612 2.11 -17.69 -31.09
CA THR A 612 3.00 -18.53 -31.91
C THR A 612 4.41 -17.96 -31.98
N THR A 613 4.56 -16.65 -32.11
CA THR A 613 5.89 -16.01 -32.13
C THR A 613 6.59 -16.19 -30.78
N TRP A 614 5.88 -15.93 -29.68
CA TRP A 614 6.42 -16.05 -28.33
C TRP A 614 6.78 -17.50 -27.97
N VAL A 615 5.93 -18.49 -28.29
CA VAL A 615 6.24 -19.90 -27.99
C VAL A 615 7.44 -20.39 -28.81
N ASN A 616 7.60 -19.94 -30.06
CA ASN A 616 8.77 -20.27 -30.87
C ASN A 616 10.06 -19.72 -30.26
N TYR A 617 10.01 -18.52 -29.69
CA TYR A 617 11.14 -17.99 -28.93
C TYR A 617 11.47 -18.88 -27.71
N LEU A 618 10.47 -19.33 -26.96
CA LEU A 618 10.66 -20.23 -25.82
C LEU A 618 11.22 -21.60 -26.22
N VAL A 619 10.81 -22.15 -27.36
CA VAL A 619 11.37 -23.40 -27.91
C VAL A 619 12.87 -23.25 -28.19
N GLN A 620 13.31 -22.08 -28.68
CA GLN A 620 14.70 -21.82 -29.04
C GLN A 620 15.58 -21.46 -27.84
N GLU A 621 15.11 -20.58 -26.96
CA GLU A 621 15.94 -19.93 -25.94
C GLU A 621 15.49 -20.24 -24.49
N GLY A 622 14.36 -20.93 -24.31
CA GLY A 622 13.71 -21.09 -23.00
C GLY A 622 14.25 -22.20 -22.12
N PHE A 623 14.77 -23.30 -22.69
CA PHE A 623 15.19 -24.47 -21.88
C PHE A 623 16.42 -24.20 -21.02
N ASP A 624 17.47 -23.61 -21.58
CA ASP A 624 18.72 -23.28 -20.88
C ASP A 624 18.97 -21.77 -20.99
N PRO A 625 18.24 -20.96 -20.21
CA PRO A 625 18.24 -19.53 -20.39
C PRO A 625 19.64 -18.97 -20.14
N LYS A 626 20.10 -18.10 -21.04
CA LYS A 626 21.35 -17.34 -20.88
C LYS A 626 21.22 -16.34 -19.72
N THR A 627 22.18 -15.43 -19.57
CA THR A 627 22.12 -14.35 -18.57
C THR A 627 20.98 -13.37 -18.91
N GLN A 628 19.81 -13.57 -18.31
CA GLN A 628 18.66 -12.65 -18.35
C GLN A 628 18.06 -12.50 -16.94
N LEU A 629 17.20 -11.49 -16.76
CA LEU A 629 16.40 -11.37 -15.54
C LEU A 629 15.18 -12.30 -15.61
N CYS A 630 14.71 -12.69 -14.43
CA CYS A 630 13.37 -13.22 -14.21
C CYS A 630 12.63 -12.26 -13.26
N THR A 631 11.38 -12.56 -12.92
CA THR A 631 10.58 -11.74 -11.99
C THR A 631 11.24 -11.49 -10.63
N ASP A 632 12.17 -12.36 -10.21
CA ASP A 632 13.00 -12.14 -9.02
C ASP A 632 14.23 -11.26 -9.33
N ASP A 633 14.05 -10.20 -10.11
CA ASP A 633 15.08 -9.30 -10.63
C ASP A 633 15.87 -8.59 -9.52
N PHE A 634 15.22 -8.34 -8.38
CA PHE A 634 15.80 -7.84 -7.14
C PHE A 634 16.91 -8.75 -6.58
N ALA A 635 16.98 -10.01 -7.04
CA ALA A 635 18.05 -10.95 -6.73
C ALA A 635 19.18 -10.98 -7.78
N GLY A 636 19.09 -10.15 -8.83
CA GLY A 636 20.05 -10.00 -9.91
C GLY A 636 19.92 -11.04 -11.02
N HIS A 637 20.68 -10.84 -12.10
CA HIS A 637 20.72 -11.75 -13.26
C HIS A 637 21.20 -13.15 -12.84
N LEU A 638 20.60 -14.17 -13.47
CA LEU A 638 20.96 -15.55 -13.22
C LEU A 638 20.90 -16.36 -14.51
N ALA A 639 22.07 -16.76 -15.00
CA ALA A 639 22.17 -17.69 -16.12
C ALA A 639 21.77 -19.10 -15.69
N ARG A 640 21.30 -19.92 -16.65
CA ARG A 640 20.95 -21.34 -16.47
C ARG A 640 19.95 -21.57 -15.34
N ASN A 641 19.05 -20.60 -15.12
CA ASN A 641 18.06 -20.62 -14.05
C ASN A 641 17.06 -21.76 -14.25
N ALA A 642 17.04 -22.71 -13.31
CA ALA A 642 16.22 -23.91 -13.38
C ALA A 642 14.71 -23.61 -13.29
N ASN A 643 14.30 -22.65 -12.46
CA ASN A 643 12.89 -22.30 -12.31
C ASN A 643 12.36 -21.51 -13.53
N LEU A 644 13.19 -20.68 -14.14
CA LEU A 644 12.84 -19.99 -15.39
C LEU A 644 12.70 -20.99 -16.56
N SER A 645 13.55 -22.03 -16.58
CA SER A 645 13.40 -23.15 -17.53
C SER A 645 12.05 -23.87 -17.37
N VAL A 646 11.60 -24.13 -16.13
CA VAL A 646 10.25 -24.69 -15.88
C VAL A 646 9.17 -23.82 -16.51
N LYS A 647 9.26 -22.49 -16.38
CA LYS A 647 8.30 -21.57 -16.98
C LYS A 647 8.20 -21.77 -18.50
N ALA A 648 9.33 -21.88 -19.18
CA ALA A 648 9.36 -22.13 -20.63
C ALA A 648 8.70 -23.47 -20.98
N ILE A 649 9.04 -24.56 -20.27
CA ILE A 649 8.47 -25.90 -20.49
C ILE A 649 6.94 -25.87 -20.31
N VAL A 650 6.47 -25.27 -19.22
CA VAL A 650 5.04 -25.18 -18.89
C VAL A 650 4.30 -24.29 -19.90
N ALA A 651 4.90 -23.18 -20.35
CA ALA A 651 4.33 -22.31 -21.36
C ALA A 651 4.20 -23.01 -22.72
N ILE A 652 5.21 -23.78 -23.15
CA ILE A 652 5.16 -24.55 -24.40
C ILE A 652 4.01 -25.58 -24.36
N ALA A 653 3.86 -26.29 -23.25
CA ALA A 653 2.75 -27.23 -23.06
C ALA A 653 1.38 -26.52 -22.94
N SER A 654 1.33 -25.33 -22.34
CA SER A 654 0.13 -24.50 -22.27
C SER A 654 -0.31 -24.04 -23.66
N TYR A 655 0.63 -23.68 -24.54
CA TYR A 655 0.36 -23.40 -25.95
C TYR A 655 -0.19 -24.64 -26.67
N ALA A 656 0.40 -25.82 -26.43
CA ALA A 656 -0.11 -27.07 -26.99
C ALA A 656 -1.55 -27.39 -26.52
N GLN A 657 -1.86 -27.17 -25.24
CA GLN A 657 -3.21 -27.33 -24.69
C GLN A 657 -4.22 -26.40 -25.38
N MET A 658 -3.88 -25.11 -25.56
CA MET A 658 -4.73 -24.17 -26.30
C MET A 658 -4.88 -24.57 -27.78
N ALA A 659 -3.81 -25.06 -28.43
CA ALA A 659 -3.86 -25.53 -29.81
C ALA A 659 -4.85 -26.70 -29.96
N GLU A 660 -4.87 -27.62 -29.00
CA GLU A 660 -5.80 -28.74 -29.00
C GLU A 660 -7.27 -28.26 -28.87
N GLU A 661 -7.53 -27.31 -27.97
CA GLU A 661 -8.87 -26.69 -27.83
C GLU A 661 -9.31 -25.91 -29.08
N LEU A 662 -8.35 -25.36 -29.84
CA LEU A 662 -8.62 -24.69 -31.12
C LEU A 662 -8.80 -25.67 -32.30
N GLY A 663 -8.58 -26.97 -32.10
CA GLY A 663 -8.60 -27.99 -33.15
C GLY A 663 -7.35 -28.02 -34.02
N GLU A 664 -6.26 -27.37 -33.61
CA GLU A 664 -4.95 -27.40 -34.27
C GLU A 664 -4.14 -28.63 -33.83
N THR A 665 -4.64 -29.83 -34.14
CA THR A 665 -4.13 -31.10 -33.60
C THR A 665 -2.64 -31.35 -33.87
N GLU A 666 -2.13 -31.00 -35.05
CA GLU A 666 -0.70 -31.21 -35.36
C GLU A 666 0.19 -30.22 -34.61
N THR A 667 -0.22 -28.95 -34.52
CA THR A 667 0.42 -27.94 -33.66
C THR A 667 0.45 -28.43 -32.21
N ALA A 668 -0.68 -28.92 -31.68
CA ALA A 668 -0.76 -29.43 -30.32
C ALA A 668 0.25 -30.57 -30.08
N LYS A 669 0.28 -31.59 -30.95
CA LYS A 669 1.21 -32.71 -30.85
C LYS A 669 2.68 -32.27 -30.89
N GLU A 670 3.03 -31.36 -31.79
CA GLU A 670 4.40 -30.86 -31.94
C GLU A 670 4.90 -30.20 -30.66
N TYR A 671 4.21 -29.16 -30.19
CA TYR A 671 4.64 -28.41 -29.00
C TYR A 671 4.52 -29.25 -27.72
N ARG A 672 3.55 -30.16 -27.65
CA ARG A 672 3.45 -31.12 -26.54
C ARG A 672 4.69 -32.01 -26.46
N ALA A 673 5.10 -32.60 -27.58
CA ALA A 673 6.28 -33.46 -27.65
C ALA A 673 7.58 -32.71 -27.30
N ILE A 674 7.68 -31.43 -27.69
CA ILE A 674 8.81 -30.56 -27.31
C ILE A 674 8.87 -30.39 -25.80
N ALA A 675 7.77 -30.00 -25.15
CA ALA A 675 7.73 -29.81 -23.70
C ALA A 675 8.04 -31.11 -22.94
N GLU A 676 7.41 -32.23 -23.32
CA GLU A 676 7.66 -33.54 -22.70
C GLU A 676 9.11 -34.00 -22.87
N GLY A 677 9.73 -33.72 -24.03
CA GLY A 677 11.14 -34.04 -24.28
C GLY A 677 12.13 -33.20 -23.46
N MET A 678 11.71 -32.06 -22.91
CA MET A 678 12.53 -31.21 -22.05
C MET A 678 12.52 -31.67 -20.58
N VAL A 679 11.42 -32.29 -20.09
CA VAL A 679 11.26 -32.65 -18.68
C VAL A 679 12.35 -33.61 -18.16
N PRO A 680 12.67 -34.75 -18.83
CA PRO A 680 13.71 -35.65 -18.34
C PRO A 680 15.09 -34.98 -18.28
N LYS A 681 15.40 -34.11 -19.25
CA LYS A 681 16.66 -33.35 -19.29
C LYS A 681 16.73 -32.34 -18.15
N TRP A 682 15.62 -31.65 -17.88
CA TRP A 682 15.53 -30.71 -16.76
C TRP A 682 15.79 -31.43 -15.44
N ILE A 683 15.15 -32.59 -15.22
CA ILE A 683 15.34 -33.42 -14.02
C ILE A 683 16.81 -33.82 -13.89
N GLU A 684 17.43 -34.36 -14.94
CA GLU A 684 18.86 -34.74 -14.92
C GLU A 684 19.78 -33.56 -14.54
N LEU A 685 19.58 -32.41 -15.17
CA LEU A 685 20.41 -31.21 -14.94
C LEU A 685 20.18 -30.56 -13.58
N THR A 686 19.04 -30.80 -12.92
CA THR A 686 18.69 -30.11 -11.67
C THR A 686 18.67 -31.01 -10.44
N ASP A 687 18.53 -32.32 -10.59
CA ASP A 687 18.47 -33.28 -9.46
C ASP A 687 19.73 -33.20 -8.59
N ALA A 688 19.57 -32.73 -7.35
CA ALA A 688 20.61 -32.68 -6.32
C ALA A 688 20.43 -33.79 -5.25
N GLY A 689 19.50 -34.72 -5.48
CA GLY A 689 19.18 -35.86 -4.62
C GLY A 689 18.00 -35.61 -3.70
N ASP A 690 18.04 -34.57 -2.86
CA ASP A 690 16.97 -34.20 -1.93
C ASP A 690 16.21 -32.92 -2.31
N HIS A 691 16.62 -32.24 -3.39
CA HIS A 691 15.98 -31.06 -3.99
C HIS A 691 16.39 -30.88 -5.45
N TYR A 692 15.84 -29.89 -6.14
CA TYR A 692 16.32 -29.46 -7.45
C TYR A 692 17.05 -28.11 -7.38
N ALA A 693 18.18 -28.05 -8.08
CA ALA A 693 19.12 -26.94 -8.04
C ALA A 693 18.52 -25.57 -8.45
N LEU A 694 19.12 -24.47 -8.01
CA LEU A 694 18.75 -23.11 -8.47
C LEU A 694 19.18 -22.90 -9.93
N THR A 695 20.39 -23.36 -10.28
CA THR A 695 20.94 -23.32 -11.64
C THR A 695 21.40 -24.71 -12.10
N PHE A 696 21.50 -24.93 -13.41
CA PHE A 696 21.88 -26.23 -13.97
C PHE A 696 23.34 -26.64 -13.70
N ASP A 697 24.19 -25.70 -13.28
CA ASP A 697 25.63 -25.90 -13.10
C ASP A 697 26.06 -26.06 -11.63
N ASP A 698 25.19 -25.79 -10.65
CA ASP A 698 25.53 -25.92 -9.23
C ASP A 698 24.46 -26.66 -8.41
N LYS A 699 24.72 -27.96 -8.17
CA LYS A 699 23.86 -28.85 -7.38
C LYS A 699 23.85 -28.53 -5.87
N ASN A 700 24.68 -27.60 -5.39
CA ASN A 700 24.68 -27.19 -3.97
C ASN A 700 23.68 -26.07 -3.66
N THR A 701 23.00 -25.56 -4.69
CA THR A 701 22.06 -24.44 -4.61
C THR A 701 20.62 -24.93 -4.68
N TRP A 702 19.64 -24.12 -4.27
CA TRP A 702 18.22 -24.45 -4.41
C TRP A 702 17.37 -23.20 -4.56
N SER A 703 16.14 -23.37 -5.05
CA SER A 703 15.12 -22.31 -5.10
C SER A 703 13.72 -22.87 -5.04
N GLN A 704 12.77 -22.05 -4.61
CA GLN A 704 11.35 -22.36 -4.73
C GLN A 704 10.98 -22.50 -6.22
N LYS A 705 10.53 -23.68 -6.63
CA LYS A 705 10.13 -23.99 -8.02
C LYS A 705 8.69 -23.59 -8.28
N TYR A 706 8.35 -22.34 -7.98
CA TYR A 706 6.98 -21.84 -8.02
C TYR A 706 6.35 -21.93 -9.42
N ASN A 707 7.13 -21.93 -10.51
CA ASN A 707 6.59 -22.06 -11.87
C ASN A 707 6.01 -23.46 -12.16
N LEU A 708 6.36 -24.49 -11.37
CA LEU A 708 5.76 -25.83 -11.49
C LEU A 708 4.24 -25.82 -11.20
N ILE A 709 3.72 -24.79 -10.51
CA ILE A 709 2.31 -24.76 -10.13
C ILE A 709 1.35 -24.82 -11.30
N TRP A 710 1.72 -24.24 -12.43
CA TRP A 710 0.84 -24.22 -13.60
C TRP A 710 0.78 -25.57 -14.32
N ASP A 711 1.77 -26.45 -14.16
CA ASP A 711 1.65 -27.86 -14.58
C ASP A 711 0.51 -28.57 -13.82
N LYS A 712 0.42 -28.36 -12.50
CA LYS A 712 -0.67 -28.90 -11.67
C LYS A 712 -2.01 -28.22 -11.91
N VAL A 713 -2.06 -26.89 -11.87
CA VAL A 713 -3.31 -26.11 -11.93
C VAL A 713 -4.00 -26.25 -13.29
N LEU A 714 -3.23 -26.30 -14.38
CA LEU A 714 -3.78 -26.49 -15.73
C LEU A 714 -3.93 -27.98 -16.11
N GLY A 715 -3.46 -28.90 -15.26
CA GLY A 715 -3.53 -30.34 -15.49
C GLY A 715 -2.74 -30.78 -16.73
N LEU A 716 -1.55 -30.20 -16.96
CA LEU A 716 -0.72 -30.52 -18.12
C LEU A 716 -0.06 -31.90 -17.97
N ASN A 717 0.19 -32.33 -16.72
CA ASN A 717 0.78 -33.62 -16.33
C ASN A 717 2.16 -33.86 -16.96
N LEU A 718 3.02 -32.84 -16.96
CA LEU A 718 4.37 -32.88 -17.52
C LEU A 718 5.37 -33.48 -16.55
N PHE A 719 5.37 -33.01 -15.29
CA PHE A 719 6.36 -33.42 -14.30
C PHE A 719 5.83 -34.57 -13.44
N PRO A 720 6.66 -35.61 -13.16
CA PRO A 720 6.23 -36.72 -12.31
C PRO A 720 6.01 -36.25 -10.86
N GLN A 721 5.04 -36.87 -10.16
CA GLN A 721 4.68 -36.51 -8.78
C GLN A 721 5.88 -36.45 -7.82
N LYS A 722 6.88 -37.32 -8.04
CA LYS A 722 8.14 -37.34 -7.26
C LYS A 722 8.85 -35.98 -7.23
N VAL A 723 8.77 -35.17 -8.29
CA VAL A 723 9.40 -33.83 -8.35
C VAL A 723 8.81 -32.92 -7.25
N TYR A 724 7.48 -32.87 -7.18
CA TYR A 724 6.74 -32.08 -6.21
C TYR A 724 6.98 -32.55 -4.77
N ASP A 725 6.92 -33.87 -4.56
CA ASP A 725 7.13 -34.47 -3.22
C ASP A 725 8.56 -34.19 -2.71
N THR A 726 9.55 -34.21 -3.61
CA THR A 726 10.95 -33.91 -3.28
C THR A 726 11.11 -32.46 -2.83
N GLU A 727 10.57 -31.51 -3.60
CA GLU A 727 10.61 -30.09 -3.25
C GLU A 727 9.87 -29.78 -1.94
N ILE A 728 8.67 -30.31 -1.72
CA ILE A 728 7.92 -30.09 -0.47
C ILE A 728 8.69 -30.62 0.73
N LYS A 729 9.22 -31.86 0.64
CA LYS A 729 10.01 -32.44 1.71
C LYS A 729 11.23 -31.57 2.03
N TYR A 730 11.87 -31.00 1.00
CA TYR A 730 13.00 -30.09 1.19
C TYR A 730 12.58 -28.77 1.84
N TYR A 731 11.54 -28.10 1.33
CA TYR A 731 11.04 -26.82 1.82
C TYR A 731 10.67 -26.86 3.30
N LEU A 732 10.06 -27.95 3.76
CA LEU A 732 9.73 -28.16 5.17
C LEU A 732 10.98 -28.13 6.09
N THR A 733 12.17 -28.44 5.56
CA THR A 733 13.45 -28.34 6.31
C THR A 733 14.07 -26.94 6.31
N LYS A 734 13.57 -26.02 5.47
CA LYS A 734 14.16 -24.69 5.25
C LYS A 734 13.36 -23.54 5.86
N GLN A 735 12.32 -23.84 6.63
CA GLN A 735 11.48 -22.81 7.24
C GLN A 735 12.24 -21.98 8.27
N ASN A 736 12.13 -20.66 8.12
CA ASN A 736 12.48 -19.68 9.13
C ASN A 736 11.21 -19.18 9.84
N LYS A 737 11.37 -18.25 10.78
CA LYS A 737 10.26 -17.76 11.62
C LYS A 737 9.07 -17.25 10.81
N PHE A 738 9.33 -16.56 9.70
CA PHE A 738 8.32 -15.84 8.90
C PHE A 738 8.14 -16.37 7.48
N GLY A 739 8.78 -17.49 7.12
CA GLY A 739 8.66 -18.07 5.79
C GLY A 739 9.87 -18.91 5.42
N ILE A 740 9.88 -19.38 4.19
CA ILE A 740 11.02 -20.08 3.59
C ILE A 740 11.77 -19.10 2.71
N PRO A 741 13.10 -19.04 2.73
CA PRO A 741 13.86 -18.25 1.76
C PRO A 741 13.42 -18.51 0.32
N LEU A 742 13.53 -17.52 -0.56
CA LEU A 742 13.22 -17.70 -1.97
C LEU A 742 14.16 -18.73 -2.61
N ASP A 743 15.44 -18.66 -2.24
CA ASP A 743 16.52 -19.52 -2.74
C ASP A 743 17.70 -19.56 -1.76
N SER A 744 18.75 -20.30 -2.12
CA SER A 744 19.95 -20.49 -1.29
C SER A 744 20.85 -19.26 -1.13
N ARG A 745 20.63 -18.16 -1.85
CA ARG A 745 21.56 -17.00 -1.88
C ARG A 745 21.44 -16.12 -0.64
N LYS A 746 20.22 -15.89 -0.15
CA LYS A 746 19.93 -15.03 1.00
C LYS A 746 18.65 -15.47 1.71
N ALA A 747 18.42 -14.93 2.91
CA ALA A 747 17.23 -15.22 3.71
C ALA A 747 15.97 -14.43 3.30
N TYR A 748 16.02 -13.57 2.28
CA TYR A 748 14.82 -12.91 1.77
C TYR A 748 13.82 -13.94 1.19
N THR A 749 12.55 -13.57 1.14
CA THR A 749 11.47 -14.43 0.66
C THR A 749 10.38 -13.63 -0.07
N LYS A 750 9.53 -14.38 -0.80
CA LYS A 750 8.32 -13.92 -1.48
C LYS A 750 7.13 -14.74 -0.99
N ASN A 751 6.14 -14.10 -0.34
CA ASN A 751 5.04 -14.83 0.30
C ASN A 751 4.05 -15.47 -0.68
N ASP A 752 3.80 -14.83 -1.82
CA ASP A 752 3.03 -15.38 -2.93
C ASP A 752 3.66 -16.67 -3.47
N TRP A 753 4.99 -16.71 -3.64
CA TRP A 753 5.70 -17.93 -4.04
C TRP A 753 5.63 -19.05 -3.00
N ILE A 754 5.66 -18.72 -1.70
CA ILE A 754 5.42 -19.72 -0.64
C ILE A 754 4.02 -20.31 -0.78
N LEU A 755 2.97 -19.50 -0.99
CA LEU A 755 1.60 -20.02 -1.10
C LEU A 755 1.39 -20.83 -2.39
N TRP A 756 2.09 -20.47 -3.47
CA TRP A 756 2.08 -21.26 -4.70
C TRP A 756 2.73 -22.63 -4.49
N THR A 757 3.95 -22.66 -3.95
CA THR A 757 4.66 -23.93 -3.72
C THR A 757 4.02 -24.77 -2.62
N ALA A 758 3.43 -24.15 -1.59
CA ALA A 758 2.66 -24.87 -0.57
C ALA A 758 1.51 -25.69 -1.16
N THR A 759 0.93 -25.26 -2.28
CA THR A 759 -0.14 -25.99 -2.99
C THR A 759 0.32 -27.34 -3.54
N PHE A 760 1.64 -27.62 -3.59
CA PHE A 760 2.17 -28.93 -3.93
C PHE A 760 2.04 -29.97 -2.81
N ALA A 761 1.83 -29.52 -1.57
CA ALA A 761 1.85 -30.36 -0.39
C ALA A 761 0.78 -31.48 -0.49
N PRO A 762 1.16 -32.76 -0.26
CA PRO A 762 0.24 -33.87 -0.42
C PRO A 762 -0.77 -33.96 0.73
N THR A 763 -0.51 -33.29 1.86
CA THR A 763 -1.39 -33.26 3.03
C THR A 763 -1.72 -31.84 3.46
N SER A 764 -2.88 -31.66 4.11
CA SER A 764 -3.27 -30.36 4.69
C SER A 764 -2.30 -29.92 5.78
N GLN A 765 -1.73 -30.86 6.55
CA GLN A 765 -0.76 -30.56 7.60
C GLN A 765 0.52 -29.96 7.04
N GLU A 766 1.04 -30.50 5.93
CA GLU A 766 2.24 -29.96 5.27
C GLU A 766 1.96 -28.62 4.58
N PHE A 767 0.77 -28.46 3.98
CA PHE A 767 0.32 -27.16 3.46
C PHE A 767 0.30 -26.12 4.59
N GLU A 768 -0.40 -26.40 5.69
CA GLU A 768 -0.52 -25.51 6.84
C GLU A 768 0.85 -25.19 7.45
N ALA A 769 1.77 -26.17 7.50
CA ALA A 769 3.12 -25.94 7.97
C ALA A 769 3.82 -24.84 7.17
N LEU A 770 3.65 -24.79 5.83
CA LEU A 770 4.26 -23.80 4.95
C LEU A 770 3.53 -22.44 4.99
N VAL A 771 2.22 -22.43 5.21
CA VAL A 771 1.39 -21.21 5.26
C VAL A 771 1.51 -20.48 6.59
N LYS A 772 1.63 -21.20 7.70
CA LYS A 772 1.63 -20.62 9.05
C LYS A 772 2.70 -19.56 9.30
N PRO A 773 3.94 -19.67 8.81
CA PRO A 773 4.93 -18.59 8.91
C PRO A 773 4.51 -17.32 8.13
N VAL A 774 3.83 -17.46 6.99
CA VAL A 774 3.31 -16.31 6.23
C VAL A 774 2.17 -15.63 6.98
N TYR A 775 1.28 -16.42 7.60
CA TYR A 775 0.27 -15.89 8.52
C TYR A 775 0.91 -15.16 9.69
N ARG A 776 1.94 -15.77 10.30
CA ARG A 776 2.73 -15.15 11.37
C ARG A 776 3.32 -13.81 10.91
N HIS A 777 3.90 -13.74 9.72
CA HIS A 777 4.41 -12.48 9.16
C HIS A 777 3.32 -11.41 9.13
N ALA A 778 2.13 -11.71 8.61
CA ALA A 778 1.03 -10.75 8.54
C ALA A 778 0.56 -10.23 9.91
N VAL A 779 0.70 -11.01 10.98
CA VAL A 779 0.21 -10.64 12.33
C VAL A 779 1.30 -10.30 13.34
N GLU A 780 2.58 -10.45 13.01
CA GLU A 780 3.70 -10.17 13.93
C GLU A 780 4.77 -9.24 13.33
N THR A 781 4.85 -9.03 12.01
CA THR A 781 5.91 -8.18 11.42
C THR A 781 5.92 -6.77 12.00
N GLU A 782 7.12 -6.24 12.26
CA GLU A 782 7.32 -4.85 12.69
C GLU A 782 7.12 -3.86 11.53
N SER A 783 7.09 -4.34 10.29
CA SER A 783 6.86 -3.50 9.10
C SER A 783 5.40 -3.06 9.03
N ARG A 784 5.13 -1.82 9.41
CA ARG A 784 3.78 -1.24 9.46
C ARG A 784 3.34 -0.63 8.12
N VAL A 785 3.30 -1.45 7.08
CA VAL A 785 2.89 -1.07 5.71
C VAL A 785 1.77 -1.99 5.21
N PRO A 786 1.06 -1.62 4.11
CA PRO A 786 0.20 -2.59 3.41
C PRO A 786 0.98 -3.87 3.12
N LEU A 787 0.30 -5.01 3.14
CA LEU A 787 0.93 -6.34 3.11
C LEU A 787 2.04 -6.39 2.06
N ASN A 788 3.27 -6.44 2.53
CA ASN A 788 4.45 -6.54 1.69
C ASN A 788 4.66 -7.98 1.26
N ASP A 789 5.17 -8.15 0.06
CA ASP A 789 5.41 -9.46 -0.53
C ASP A 789 6.88 -9.85 -0.55
N PHE A 790 7.82 -8.90 -0.32
CA PHE A 790 9.27 -9.16 -0.24
C PHE A 790 9.86 -8.73 1.10
N TYR A 791 10.45 -9.67 1.83
CA TYR A 791 10.96 -9.48 3.20
C TYR A 791 12.00 -10.52 3.61
N ASP A 792 12.74 -10.25 4.67
CA ASP A 792 13.64 -11.22 5.30
C ASP A 792 12.85 -12.27 6.10
N SER A 793 13.01 -13.55 5.76
CA SER A 793 12.24 -14.66 6.38
C SER A 793 12.60 -14.96 7.84
N ASN A 794 13.72 -14.44 8.36
CA ASN A 794 14.10 -14.60 9.76
C ASN A 794 13.45 -13.54 10.66
N THR A 795 13.47 -12.29 10.20
CA THR A 795 13.10 -11.09 10.97
C THR A 795 11.71 -10.58 10.62
N GLY A 796 11.19 -10.91 9.43
CA GLY A 796 9.93 -10.40 8.92
C GLY A 796 10.00 -8.93 8.48
N ILE A 797 11.19 -8.32 8.50
CA ILE A 797 11.38 -6.93 8.09
C ILE A 797 11.33 -6.86 6.57
N ARG A 798 10.53 -5.93 6.08
CA ARG A 798 10.37 -5.63 4.66
C ARG A 798 11.70 -5.20 4.06
N GLU A 799 12.04 -5.78 2.92
CA GLU A 799 13.21 -5.41 2.12
C GLU A 799 12.90 -4.18 1.25
N ASN A 800 11.79 -4.21 0.50
CA ASN A 800 11.36 -3.08 -0.34
C ASN A 800 9.83 -2.99 -0.49
N PHE A 801 9.25 -3.94 -1.22
CA PHE A 801 7.89 -3.82 -1.80
C PHE A 801 6.76 -3.65 -0.80
N LYS A 802 5.68 -2.96 -1.20
CA LYS A 802 4.42 -2.86 -0.45
C LYS A 802 3.26 -2.57 -1.40
N ALA A 803 2.05 -2.94 -1.00
CA ALA A 803 0.81 -2.60 -1.71
C ALA A 803 0.74 -3.06 -3.18
N ARG A 804 1.51 -4.08 -3.57
CA ARG A 804 1.51 -4.65 -4.93
C ARG A 804 0.33 -5.58 -5.15
N SER A 805 -0.05 -5.76 -6.41
CA SER A 805 -1.13 -6.67 -6.81
C SER A 805 -0.82 -8.15 -6.64
N VAL A 806 0.47 -8.49 -6.54
CA VAL A 806 1.00 -9.87 -6.47
C VAL A 806 0.41 -10.69 -5.32
N VAL A 807 -0.10 -10.04 -4.27
CA VAL A 807 -0.82 -10.72 -3.18
C VAL A 807 -2.11 -11.42 -3.65
N GLY A 808 -2.61 -11.09 -4.85
CA GLY A 808 -3.64 -11.88 -5.53
C GLY A 808 -3.24 -13.35 -5.73
N GLY A 809 -1.93 -13.64 -5.71
CA GLY A 809 -1.37 -14.99 -5.77
C GLY A 809 -1.70 -15.84 -4.56
N PHE A 810 -2.16 -15.24 -3.47
CA PHE A 810 -2.59 -15.97 -2.28
C PHE A 810 -3.79 -16.88 -2.58
N TYR A 811 -4.55 -16.58 -3.63
CA TYR A 811 -5.69 -17.36 -4.07
C TYR A 811 -5.33 -18.63 -4.86
N MET A 812 -4.04 -18.94 -5.06
CA MET A 812 -3.60 -20.07 -5.88
C MET A 812 -4.14 -21.43 -5.41
N LYS A 813 -4.10 -21.71 -4.10
CA LYS A 813 -4.67 -22.95 -3.55
C LYS A 813 -6.17 -23.06 -3.82
N LEU A 814 -6.91 -21.98 -3.60
CA LEU A 814 -8.35 -21.93 -3.89
C LEU A 814 -8.65 -22.12 -5.38
N LEU A 815 -7.87 -21.50 -6.28
CA LEU A 815 -7.99 -21.69 -7.73
C LEU A 815 -7.77 -23.16 -8.10
N SER A 816 -6.69 -23.76 -7.59
CA SER A 816 -6.36 -25.17 -7.83
C SER A 816 -7.51 -26.09 -7.43
N ASP A 817 -8.09 -25.87 -6.24
CA ASP A 817 -9.19 -26.69 -5.74
C ASP A 817 -10.47 -26.53 -6.57
N LYS A 818 -10.81 -25.28 -6.96
CA LYS A 818 -11.98 -25.03 -7.82
C LYS A 818 -11.84 -25.69 -9.19
N LEU A 819 -10.64 -25.67 -9.81
CA LEU A 819 -10.40 -26.32 -11.09
C LEU A 819 -10.38 -27.85 -10.99
N GLN A 820 -9.95 -28.41 -9.86
CA GLN A 820 -10.01 -29.87 -9.63
C GLN A 820 -11.42 -30.38 -9.36
N MET A 821 -12.32 -29.58 -8.77
CA MET A 821 -13.73 -29.97 -8.57
C MET A 821 -14.56 -29.97 -9.87
N ASN A 822 -14.10 -29.26 -10.90
CA ASN A 822 -14.81 -29.09 -12.17
C ASN A 822 -14.32 -30.02 -13.30
N ASN A 823 -13.24 -30.78 -13.08
CA ASN A 823 -12.85 -31.91 -13.94
C ASN A 823 -13.36 -33.21 -13.32
#